data_AF-A0A0D8Y0U1-F1
#
_entry.id   AF-A0A0D8Y0U1-F1
#
_cell.length_a   1.000
_cell.length_b   1.000
_cell.length_c   1.000
_cell.angle_alpha   90.00
_cell.angle_beta   90.00
_cell.angle_gamma   90.00
#
_symmetry.space_group_name_H-M   'P 1'
#
loop_
_entity.id
_entity.type
_entity.pdbx_description
1 polymer ?
#
loop_
_entity_poly.entity_id
_entity_poly.type
_entity_poly.pdbx_seq_one_letter_code
_entity_poly.pdbx_strand_id
1 'polypeptide(L)'
;MADEAWRWYEGNREKFRYPIYVPILHMTVPDGRSAMLLENLIAVRDLPMFIFGCKEDEALLTDRRHSWKLNSTVMPTSQIDVSSLKTTLTQEMKELGFTHFAIDLFESVDVIKQYLCNVAKLHQVPIGSSKTNDLYDTIKTLFSRNSYKLYLTDRYRVQFTVSKYGSREILGQQSELKSPARLFVAHSTSLDERHKVHADIERVRNWEADLRSRRMELNQTREQIQREKELLREQQAEWKTRREALMNFERSLNNRERKLEDVITNRPDFDQAMAALVETKINASKEVYKVTLKLLCKLEELRVMRVKETFIKVILNQLSNKEKEFEKELFSLEEKLQNNMSLMESQFEMFRGIREEFTRVQECLHDKCGLKTLDAEKMIREEKKVLEILEKLFIEENIPDSILDVVRLLEEEKVKLDIATVDGSKEDVDRCERLKQEKATLLGRKDQQEAVKEAWMAELMNVSFYFMIVYLSIIYFLCFITLAKVLKEITEWRNTVEQLIRSISSNYSKFFAQIGCAGEVYLDVPEDLSDISEYGIMVMVSFRSGERLRRLDHQVQSGGERSVSTMLYLLALQELCLVPFRCVDEINQGMDPTNERKVFDIIVNALSGDGNLAKTQYFLLTPKLLHGLKFNRNVTVQIVHNGATLSKNCHNWDVDNFLAIMKSRYGH
;
A
#
# COMPACT_ATOMS: atom_id res chain seq x y z
N MET A 1 -27.29 85.26 -23.76
CA MET A 1 -27.16 86.66 -24.25
C MET A 1 -27.15 86.77 -25.77
N ALA A 2 -26.07 86.47 -26.51
CA ALA A 2 -26.08 86.59 -27.99
C ALA A 2 -26.99 85.54 -28.68
N ASP A 3 -27.09 84.32 -28.13
CA ASP A 3 -28.03 83.28 -28.59
C ASP A 3 -29.50 83.71 -28.43
N GLU A 4 -29.86 84.32 -27.29
CA GLU A 4 -31.21 84.85 -27.07
C GLU A 4 -31.58 85.95 -28.08
N ALA A 5 -30.64 86.85 -28.39
CA ALA A 5 -30.84 87.89 -29.39
C ALA A 5 -30.99 87.30 -30.81
N TRP A 6 -30.20 86.28 -31.15
CA TRP A 6 -30.29 85.59 -32.44
C TRP A 6 -31.64 84.88 -32.60
N ARG A 7 -32.10 84.14 -31.59
CA ARG A 7 -33.43 83.48 -31.60
C ARG A 7 -34.57 84.49 -31.70
N TRP A 8 -34.44 85.64 -31.05
CA TRP A 8 -35.43 86.71 -31.15
C TRP A 8 -35.49 87.28 -32.57
N TYR A 9 -34.33 87.51 -33.21
CA TYR A 9 -34.28 87.90 -34.62
C TYR A 9 -34.91 86.83 -35.52
N GLU A 10 -34.62 85.55 -35.32
CA GLU A 10 -35.21 84.47 -36.12
C GLU A 10 -36.74 84.43 -36.04
N GLY A 11 -37.32 84.70 -34.86
CA GLY A 11 -38.77 84.81 -34.69
C GLY A 11 -39.40 86.12 -35.21
N ASN A 12 -38.59 87.14 -35.52
CA ASN A 12 -39.06 88.48 -35.90
C ASN A 12 -38.46 88.98 -37.23
N ARG A 13 -37.98 88.06 -38.09
CA ARG A 13 -37.30 88.41 -39.35
C ARG A 13 -38.09 89.37 -40.25
N GLU A 14 -39.42 89.28 -40.25
CA GLU A 14 -40.30 90.13 -41.06
C GLU A 14 -40.26 91.62 -40.68
N LYS A 15 -39.78 91.96 -39.48
CA LYS A 15 -39.67 93.35 -39.00
C LYS A 15 -38.42 94.06 -39.49
N PHE A 16 -37.46 93.33 -40.07
CA PHE A 16 -36.18 93.84 -40.54
C PHE A 16 -36.20 94.08 -42.04
N ARG A 17 -35.54 95.15 -42.50
CA ARG A 17 -35.47 95.46 -43.93
C ARG A 17 -34.40 94.64 -44.65
N TYR A 18 -33.31 94.33 -43.95
CA TYR A 18 -32.19 93.55 -44.50
C TYR A 18 -31.85 92.37 -43.58
N PRO A 19 -31.29 91.28 -44.14
CA PRO A 19 -30.81 90.17 -43.33
C PRO A 19 -29.62 90.60 -42.46
N ILE A 20 -29.65 90.18 -41.19
CA ILE A 20 -28.54 90.37 -40.26
C ILE A 20 -27.53 89.23 -40.44
N TYR A 21 -26.25 89.59 -40.55
CA TYR A 21 -25.16 88.64 -40.68
C TYR A 21 -24.31 88.57 -39.42
N VAL A 22 -23.93 87.36 -39.03
CA VAL A 22 -22.99 87.12 -37.92
C VAL A 22 -21.86 86.23 -38.43
N PRO A 23 -20.59 86.69 -38.40
CA PRO A 23 -19.46 85.96 -38.97
C PRO A 23 -19.35 84.51 -38.49
N ILE A 24 -19.42 84.26 -37.17
CA ILE A 24 -19.28 82.89 -36.65
C ILE A 24 -20.37 81.93 -37.11
N LEU A 25 -21.58 82.42 -37.43
CA LEU A 25 -22.70 81.58 -37.87
C LEU A 25 -22.73 81.36 -39.38
N HIS A 26 -22.24 82.34 -40.15
CA HIS A 26 -22.37 82.38 -41.62
C HIS A 26 -21.02 82.23 -42.34
N MET A 27 -20.03 81.66 -41.65
CA MET A 27 -18.75 81.28 -42.22
C MET A 27 -18.63 79.75 -42.25
N THR A 28 -18.12 79.24 -43.36
CA THR A 28 -17.75 77.84 -43.52
C THR A 28 -16.23 77.75 -43.66
N VAL A 29 -15.61 76.93 -42.81
CA VAL A 29 -14.16 76.72 -42.81
C VAL A 29 -13.91 75.27 -43.24
N PRO A 30 -13.14 75.03 -44.31
CA PRO A 30 -13.05 73.72 -44.94
C PRO A 30 -12.27 72.69 -44.10
N ASP A 31 -11.29 73.13 -43.31
CA ASP A 31 -10.39 72.24 -42.59
C ASP A 31 -9.89 72.83 -41.25
N GLY A 32 -9.45 71.94 -40.36
CA GLY A 32 -8.98 72.31 -39.02
C GLY A 32 -7.72 73.20 -39.03
N ARG A 33 -6.91 73.18 -40.10
CA ARG A 33 -5.73 74.04 -40.23
C ARG A 33 -6.14 75.46 -40.62
N SER A 34 -7.07 75.63 -41.55
CA SER A 34 -7.67 76.94 -41.85
C SER A 34 -8.37 77.55 -40.62
N ALA A 35 -9.06 76.73 -39.83
CA ALA A 35 -9.66 77.15 -38.56
C ALA A 35 -8.62 77.72 -37.57
N MET A 36 -7.49 77.04 -37.40
CA MET A 36 -6.40 77.50 -36.54
C MET A 36 -5.80 78.83 -37.03
N LEU A 37 -5.58 78.98 -38.34
CA LEU A 37 -5.01 80.20 -38.92
C LEU A 37 -5.96 81.40 -38.76
N LEU A 38 -7.26 81.20 -38.97
CA LEU A 38 -8.27 82.25 -38.83
C LEU A 38 -8.46 82.73 -37.38
N GLU A 39 -8.41 81.82 -36.40
CA GLU A 39 -8.49 82.19 -34.96
C GLU A 39 -7.30 83.04 -34.49
N ASN A 40 -6.14 82.89 -35.13
CA ASN A 40 -4.96 83.70 -34.83
C ASN A 40 -4.96 85.06 -35.55
N LEU A 41 -5.90 85.28 -36.48
CA LEU A 41 -6.04 86.49 -37.28
C LEU A 41 -7.20 87.37 -36.86
N ILE A 42 -8.35 86.77 -36.59
CA ILE A 42 -9.59 87.49 -36.25
C ILE A 42 -9.70 87.57 -34.73
N ALA A 43 -9.91 88.78 -34.20
CA ALA A 43 -10.11 88.92 -32.76
C ALA A 43 -11.46 88.32 -32.34
N VAL A 44 -11.49 87.66 -31.18
CA VAL A 44 -12.67 86.94 -30.67
C VAL A 44 -13.92 87.83 -30.58
N ARG A 45 -13.75 89.14 -30.37
CA ARG A 45 -14.86 90.11 -30.31
C ARG A 45 -15.57 90.35 -31.65
N ASP A 46 -14.89 90.08 -32.77
CA ASP A 46 -15.37 90.38 -34.12
C ASP A 46 -16.11 89.18 -34.73
N LEU A 47 -15.93 87.98 -34.18
CA LEU A 47 -16.62 86.75 -34.59
C LEU A 47 -18.13 86.75 -34.26
N PRO A 48 -18.58 87.19 -33.06
CA PRO A 48 -19.99 87.32 -32.72
C PRO A 48 -20.57 88.71 -33.05
N MET A 49 -19.97 89.45 -33.99
CA MET A 49 -20.46 90.79 -34.38
C MET A 49 -21.76 90.68 -35.18
N PHE A 50 -22.79 91.45 -34.79
CA PHE A 50 -24.03 91.56 -35.57
C PHE A 50 -23.86 92.66 -36.62
N ILE A 51 -23.91 92.27 -37.90
CA ILE A 51 -23.72 93.16 -39.05
C ILE A 51 -25.09 93.46 -39.66
N PHE A 52 -25.48 94.73 -39.64
CA PHE A 52 -26.76 95.24 -40.12
C PHE A 52 -26.61 95.98 -41.45
N GLY A 53 -27.63 95.92 -42.30
CA GLY A 53 -27.67 96.66 -43.58
C GLY A 53 -27.99 98.15 -43.43
N CYS A 54 -28.73 98.55 -42.38
CA CYS A 54 -29.09 99.94 -42.10
C CYS A 54 -29.16 100.24 -40.59
N LYS A 55 -29.20 101.53 -40.24
CA LYS A 55 -29.20 101.98 -38.83
C LYS A 55 -30.54 101.75 -38.13
N GLU A 56 -31.64 101.73 -38.88
CA GLU A 56 -32.98 101.48 -38.34
C GLU A 56 -33.09 100.04 -37.83
N ASP A 57 -32.55 99.08 -38.57
CA ASP A 57 -32.53 97.66 -38.19
C ASP A 57 -31.60 97.43 -36.97
N GLU A 58 -30.46 98.12 -36.89
CA GLU A 58 -29.57 98.09 -35.73
C GLU A 58 -30.27 98.58 -34.45
N ALA A 59 -31.00 99.69 -34.55
CA ALA A 59 -31.73 100.27 -33.42
C ALA A 59 -32.81 99.34 -32.85
N LEU A 60 -33.44 98.49 -33.69
CA LEU A 60 -34.45 97.53 -33.26
C LEU A 60 -33.87 96.45 -32.34
N LEU A 61 -32.69 95.91 -32.66
CA LEU A 61 -32.09 94.81 -31.89
C LEU A 61 -31.22 95.29 -30.72
N THR A 62 -30.79 96.56 -30.75
CA THR A 62 -29.93 97.19 -29.74
C THR A 62 -30.69 98.11 -28.77
N ASP A 63 -32.02 98.17 -28.85
CA ASP A 63 -32.85 98.94 -27.91
C ASP A 63 -32.60 98.49 -26.46
N ARG A 64 -32.52 99.47 -25.54
CA ARG A 64 -32.31 99.28 -24.10
C ARG A 64 -33.44 98.49 -23.43
N ARG A 65 -34.57 98.30 -24.12
CA ARG A 65 -35.69 97.46 -23.66
C ARG A 65 -35.37 95.97 -23.68
N HIS A 66 -34.37 95.55 -24.44
CA HIS A 66 -33.91 94.15 -24.46
C HIS A 66 -32.96 93.85 -23.29
N SER A 67 -32.97 92.61 -22.82
CA SER A 67 -32.11 92.13 -21.72
C SER A 67 -30.65 91.90 -22.11
N TRP A 68 -30.33 91.95 -23.41
CA TRP A 68 -29.01 91.68 -23.96
C TRP A 68 -28.26 92.95 -24.39
N LYS A 69 -26.92 92.88 -24.38
CA LYS A 69 -26.04 93.87 -24.99
C LYS A 69 -25.24 93.21 -26.11
N LEU A 70 -25.27 93.80 -27.30
CA LEU A 70 -24.67 93.24 -28.50
C LEU A 70 -23.61 94.18 -29.08
N ASN A 71 -22.53 93.60 -29.59
CA ASN A 71 -21.63 94.32 -30.48
C ASN A 71 -22.28 94.34 -31.87
N SER A 72 -22.50 95.54 -32.39
CA SER A 72 -23.18 95.77 -33.65
C SER A 72 -22.37 96.70 -34.56
N THR A 73 -22.57 96.53 -35.87
CA THR A 73 -22.00 97.41 -36.88
C THR A 73 -22.96 97.50 -38.06
N VAL A 74 -22.99 98.66 -38.73
CA VAL A 74 -23.82 98.88 -39.92
C VAL A 74 -22.92 98.92 -41.15
N MET A 75 -23.16 98.00 -42.08
CA MET A 75 -22.46 97.92 -43.36
C MET A 75 -23.50 97.88 -44.51
N PRO A 76 -23.85 99.04 -45.08
CA PRO A 76 -24.72 99.11 -46.25
C PRO A 76 -24.08 98.43 -47.46
N THR A 77 -24.89 97.78 -48.29
CA THR A 77 -24.42 97.11 -49.51
C THR A 77 -23.75 98.04 -50.53
N SER A 78 -24.01 99.35 -50.46
CA SER A 78 -23.32 100.37 -51.27
C SER A 78 -21.86 100.61 -50.90
N GLN A 79 -21.41 100.17 -49.72
CA GLN A 79 -20.02 100.30 -49.25
C GLN A 79 -19.17 99.05 -49.50
N ILE A 80 -19.73 98.03 -50.16
CA ILE A 80 -19.03 96.79 -50.46
C ILE A 80 -18.27 96.94 -51.76
N ASP A 81 -16.95 97.02 -51.67
CA ASP A 81 -16.07 96.99 -52.84
C ASP A 81 -15.65 95.55 -53.16
N VAL A 82 -16.43 94.90 -54.01
CA VAL A 82 -16.19 93.52 -54.47
C VAL A 82 -14.84 93.38 -55.20
N SER A 83 -14.31 94.46 -55.78
CA SER A 83 -13.03 94.42 -56.48
C SER A 83 -11.84 94.30 -55.52
N SER A 84 -11.93 94.93 -54.34
CA SER A 84 -10.91 94.86 -53.28
C SER A 84 -10.78 93.50 -52.60
N LEU A 85 -11.77 92.62 -52.77
CA LEU A 85 -11.81 91.27 -52.20
C LEU A 85 -11.07 90.24 -53.07
N LYS A 86 -10.76 90.56 -54.34
CA LYS A 86 -10.01 89.67 -55.23
C LYS A 86 -8.51 89.90 -55.07
N THR A 87 -7.82 88.95 -54.48
CA THR A 87 -6.38 89.02 -54.25
C THR A 87 -5.65 88.01 -55.14
N THR A 88 -4.54 88.43 -55.74
CA THR A 88 -3.66 87.56 -56.54
C THR A 88 -2.24 87.65 -56.00
N LEU A 89 -1.64 86.50 -55.69
CA LEU A 89 -0.24 86.43 -55.25
C LEU A 89 0.71 86.76 -56.40
N THR A 90 1.70 87.60 -56.14
CA THR A 90 2.80 87.87 -57.08
C THR A 90 3.71 86.64 -57.22
N GLN A 91 4.42 86.54 -58.34
CA GLN A 91 5.31 85.41 -58.62
C GLN A 91 6.41 85.26 -57.56
N GLU A 92 6.98 86.38 -57.11
CA GLU A 92 8.00 86.42 -56.04
C GLU A 92 7.48 85.85 -54.71
N MET A 93 6.21 86.08 -54.37
CA MET A 93 5.61 85.53 -53.14
C MET A 93 5.43 84.01 -53.22
N LYS A 94 5.08 83.49 -54.41
CA LYS A 94 4.97 82.04 -54.62
C LYS A 94 6.32 81.34 -54.48
N GLU A 95 7.39 81.96 -54.98
CA GLU A 95 8.77 81.45 -54.85
C GLU A 95 9.23 81.39 -53.38
N LEU A 96 8.80 82.36 -52.55
CA LEU A 96 9.04 82.38 -51.10
C LEU A 96 8.12 81.47 -50.28
N GLY A 97 7.26 80.68 -50.95
CA GLY A 97 6.44 79.65 -50.32
C GLY A 97 5.08 80.11 -49.78
N PHE A 98 4.58 81.28 -50.19
CA PHE A 98 3.21 81.73 -49.92
C PHE A 98 2.20 81.03 -50.85
N THR A 99 1.08 80.57 -50.29
CA THR A 99 0.10 79.73 -51.01
C THR A 99 -1.17 80.47 -51.40
N HIS A 100 -1.76 81.23 -50.49
CA HIS A 100 -3.01 82.00 -50.67
C HIS A 100 -3.08 83.12 -49.64
N PHE A 101 -4.09 84.00 -49.73
CA PHE A 101 -4.34 85.02 -48.72
C PHE A 101 -5.31 84.51 -47.64
N ALA A 102 -5.32 85.15 -46.48
CA ALA A 102 -6.18 84.73 -45.37
C ALA A 102 -7.69 84.81 -45.69
N ILE A 103 -8.08 85.62 -46.67
CA ILE A 103 -9.47 85.69 -47.17
C ILE A 103 -9.91 84.40 -47.87
N ASP A 104 -8.98 83.63 -48.42
CA ASP A 104 -9.27 82.39 -49.15
C ASP A 104 -9.45 81.17 -48.22
N LEU A 105 -9.19 81.34 -46.92
CA LEU A 105 -9.28 80.28 -45.90
C LEU A 105 -10.73 79.93 -45.50
N PHE A 106 -11.72 80.72 -45.91
CA PHE A 106 -13.12 80.50 -45.55
C PHE A 106 -14.09 80.96 -46.64
N GLU A 107 -15.27 80.35 -46.64
CA GLU A 107 -16.38 80.72 -47.51
C GLU A 107 -17.46 81.43 -46.70
N SER A 108 -17.96 82.55 -47.21
CA SER A 108 -18.98 83.38 -46.57
C SER A 108 -19.53 84.42 -47.54
N VAL A 109 -20.62 85.08 -47.15
CA VAL A 109 -21.27 86.17 -47.90
C VAL A 109 -20.36 87.39 -48.00
N ASP A 110 -20.43 88.13 -49.10
CA ASP A 110 -19.57 89.29 -49.39
C ASP A 110 -19.57 90.35 -48.27
N VAL A 111 -20.72 90.55 -47.61
CA VAL A 111 -20.86 91.46 -46.45
C VAL A 111 -19.90 91.07 -45.32
N ILE A 112 -19.79 89.78 -45.01
CA ILE A 112 -18.93 89.25 -43.94
C ILE A 112 -17.47 89.31 -44.38
N LYS A 113 -17.17 88.94 -45.63
CA LYS A 113 -15.82 89.04 -46.19
C LYS A 113 -15.30 90.48 -46.15
N GLN A 114 -16.13 91.46 -46.52
CA GLN A 114 -15.79 92.87 -46.47
C GLN A 114 -15.58 93.38 -45.04
N TYR A 115 -16.47 93.02 -44.12
CA TYR A 115 -16.33 93.38 -42.71
C TYR A 115 -15.02 92.86 -42.11
N LEU A 116 -14.72 91.57 -42.28
CA LEU A 116 -13.48 90.97 -41.78
C LEU A 116 -12.24 91.54 -42.47
N CYS A 117 -12.35 91.92 -43.74
CA CYS A 117 -11.30 92.67 -44.44
C CYS A 117 -11.08 94.07 -43.87
N ASN A 118 -12.12 94.74 -43.39
CA ASN A 118 -11.98 96.05 -42.77
C ASN A 118 -11.29 95.99 -41.41
N VAL A 119 -11.68 95.00 -40.58
CA VAL A 119 -11.21 94.88 -39.20
C VAL A 119 -9.86 94.15 -39.11
N ALA A 120 -9.68 93.05 -39.83
CA ALA A 120 -8.50 92.19 -39.73
C ALA A 120 -7.59 92.22 -40.97
N LYS A 121 -7.95 92.99 -42.02
CA LYS A 121 -7.16 93.15 -43.26
C LYS A 121 -6.80 91.81 -43.93
N LEU A 122 -7.71 90.83 -43.88
CA LEU A 122 -7.47 89.45 -44.35
C LEU A 122 -7.02 89.36 -45.82
N HIS A 123 -7.49 90.27 -46.69
CA HIS A 123 -7.04 90.38 -48.09
C HIS A 123 -5.59 90.83 -48.26
N GLN A 124 -4.94 91.33 -47.20
CA GLN A 124 -3.53 91.78 -47.21
C GLN A 124 -2.61 90.86 -46.38
N VAL A 125 -3.13 89.76 -45.86
CA VAL A 125 -2.36 88.80 -45.07
C VAL A 125 -2.09 87.55 -45.91
N PRO A 126 -0.87 87.37 -46.43
CA PRO A 126 -0.50 86.16 -47.12
C PRO A 126 -0.21 85.03 -46.13
N ILE A 127 -0.56 83.80 -46.54
CA ILE A 127 -0.36 82.57 -45.79
C ILE A 127 0.80 81.79 -46.39
N GLY A 128 1.82 81.58 -45.56
CA GLY A 128 3.06 80.87 -45.88
C GLY A 128 3.01 79.40 -45.48
N SER A 129 3.79 78.59 -46.18
CA SER A 129 4.04 77.20 -45.82
C SER A 129 5.25 77.08 -44.89
N SER A 130 5.65 75.85 -44.54
CA SER A 130 6.83 75.61 -43.71
C SER A 130 8.12 76.20 -44.29
N LYS A 131 8.21 76.30 -45.63
CA LYS A 131 9.33 76.93 -46.34
C LYS A 131 9.54 78.41 -45.99
N THR A 132 8.47 79.08 -45.58
CA THR A 132 8.47 80.51 -45.26
C THR A 132 9.01 80.80 -43.86
N ASN A 133 9.16 79.77 -43.00
CA ASN A 133 9.66 79.94 -41.64
C ASN A 133 11.12 80.39 -41.58
N ASP A 134 11.96 79.90 -42.49
CA ASP A 134 13.41 80.11 -42.46
C ASP A 134 13.87 81.33 -43.28
N LEU A 135 12.96 81.99 -44.01
CA LEU A 135 13.24 83.07 -44.96
C LEU A 135 12.89 84.47 -44.44
N TYR A 136 12.99 84.70 -43.13
CA TYR A 136 12.56 85.93 -42.47
C TYR A 136 13.19 87.21 -43.06
N ASP A 137 14.52 87.25 -43.23
CA ASP A 137 15.21 88.45 -43.72
C ASP A 137 14.85 88.79 -45.17
N THR A 138 14.71 87.78 -46.03
CA THR A 138 14.29 87.94 -47.42
C THR A 138 12.86 88.48 -47.49
N ILE A 139 11.95 87.94 -46.69
CA ILE A 139 10.56 88.39 -46.61
C ILE A 139 10.48 89.82 -46.06
N LYS A 140 11.29 90.17 -45.05
CA LYS A 140 11.37 91.52 -44.50
C LYS A 140 11.72 92.56 -45.58
N THR A 141 12.69 92.26 -46.45
CA THR A 141 13.04 93.18 -47.56
C THR A 141 11.92 93.33 -48.60
N LEU A 142 11.22 92.24 -48.94
CA LEU A 142 10.09 92.28 -49.89
C LEU A 142 8.90 93.05 -49.31
N PHE A 143 8.56 92.82 -48.05
CA PHE A 143 7.42 93.45 -47.38
C PHE A 143 7.66 94.95 -47.15
N SER A 144 8.92 95.37 -47.02
CA SER A 144 9.33 96.78 -46.98
C SER A 144 9.01 97.51 -48.29
N ARG A 145 9.11 96.83 -49.44
CA ARG A 145 8.81 97.40 -50.78
C ARG A 145 7.31 97.42 -51.05
N ASN A 146 6.60 96.35 -50.69
CA ASN A 146 5.21 96.13 -51.05
C ASN A 146 4.18 96.54 -49.98
N SER A 147 4.63 97.17 -48.89
CA SER A 147 3.79 97.72 -47.81
C SER A 147 2.91 96.70 -47.05
N TYR A 148 3.27 95.41 -47.07
CA TYR A 148 2.62 94.38 -46.25
C TYR A 148 3.12 94.44 -44.80
N LYS A 149 2.20 94.29 -43.84
CA LYS A 149 2.50 94.46 -42.41
C LYS A 149 2.45 93.17 -41.59
N LEU A 150 1.82 92.11 -42.12
CA LEU A 150 1.54 90.88 -41.38
C LEU A 150 1.49 89.69 -42.34
N TYR A 151 2.11 88.58 -41.96
CA TYR A 151 1.89 87.28 -42.59
C TYR A 151 1.84 86.17 -41.54
N LEU A 152 1.23 85.05 -41.90
CA LEU A 152 1.24 83.83 -41.09
C LEU A 152 1.95 82.72 -41.83
N THR A 153 2.60 81.83 -41.10
CA THR A 153 3.09 80.55 -41.59
C THR A 153 2.31 79.41 -40.94
N ASP A 154 2.78 78.18 -41.08
CA ASP A 154 2.24 77.03 -40.36
C ASP A 154 2.53 77.05 -38.84
N ARG A 155 3.45 77.89 -38.37
CA ARG A 155 3.85 77.97 -36.96
C ARG A 155 3.89 79.38 -36.37
N TYR A 156 4.18 80.40 -37.18
CA TYR A 156 4.47 81.74 -36.68
C TYR A 156 3.52 82.78 -37.28
N ARG A 157 3.18 83.77 -36.45
CA ARG A 157 2.58 85.04 -36.83
C ARG A 157 3.66 86.11 -36.77
N VAL A 158 3.94 86.76 -37.90
CA VAL A 158 5.03 87.74 -38.03
C VAL A 158 4.45 89.08 -38.43
N GLN A 159 4.67 90.10 -37.59
CA GLN A 159 4.14 91.45 -37.78
C GLN A 159 5.29 92.47 -37.87
N PHE A 160 5.27 93.31 -38.91
CA PHE A 160 6.23 94.39 -39.10
C PHE A 160 5.66 95.75 -38.70
N THR A 161 6.40 96.50 -37.88
CA THR A 161 6.06 97.85 -37.43
C THR A 161 7.18 98.81 -37.80
N VAL A 162 6.85 99.94 -38.42
CA VAL A 162 7.81 101.01 -38.73
C VAL A 162 7.83 101.99 -37.55
N SER A 163 9.03 102.27 -37.00
CA SER A 163 9.16 103.24 -35.91
C SER A 163 8.70 104.64 -36.35
N LYS A 164 7.87 105.29 -35.53
CA LYS A 164 7.39 106.66 -35.75
C LYS A 164 8.41 107.74 -35.38
N TYR A 165 9.48 107.38 -34.66
CA TYR A 165 10.49 108.33 -34.16
C TYR A 165 11.88 107.98 -34.71
N GLY A 166 12.59 109.00 -35.21
CA GLY A 166 14.05 109.05 -35.32
C GLY A 166 14.73 108.38 -36.52
N SER A 167 14.36 107.14 -36.89
CA SER A 167 15.12 106.37 -37.89
C SER A 167 14.31 105.52 -38.88
N ARG A 168 12.96 105.52 -38.79
CA ARG A 168 12.04 104.72 -39.65
C ARG A 168 12.44 103.23 -39.78
N GLU A 169 13.10 102.67 -38.77
CA GLU A 169 13.48 101.25 -38.78
C GLU A 169 12.26 100.33 -38.71
N ILE A 170 12.35 99.20 -39.42
CA ILE A 170 11.31 98.17 -39.47
C ILE A 170 11.61 97.12 -38.41
N LEU A 171 10.79 97.13 -37.37
CA LEU A 171 10.82 96.19 -36.26
C LEU A 171 9.85 95.05 -36.57
N GLY A 172 10.35 93.83 -36.68
CA GLY A 172 9.51 92.65 -36.86
C GLY A 172 9.36 91.90 -35.55
N GLN A 173 8.12 91.57 -35.20
CA GLN A 173 7.77 90.77 -34.04
C GLN A 173 7.24 89.42 -34.52
N GLN A 174 7.89 88.35 -34.09
CA GLN A 174 7.48 86.97 -34.35
C GLN A 174 6.86 86.36 -33.10
N SER A 175 5.68 85.77 -33.24
CA SER A 175 4.96 85.06 -32.18
C SER A 175 4.49 83.71 -32.67
N GLU A 176 4.47 82.69 -31.82
CA GLU A 176 3.91 81.37 -32.16
C GLU A 176 2.38 81.41 -32.24
N LEU A 177 1.83 80.58 -33.15
CA LEU A 177 0.39 80.43 -33.32
C LEU A 177 -0.23 79.64 -32.16
N LYS A 178 -1.40 80.08 -31.70
CA LYS A 178 -2.19 79.37 -30.69
C LYS A 178 -2.80 78.11 -31.32
N SER A 179 -2.48 76.95 -30.76
CA SER A 179 -2.97 75.62 -31.18
C SER A 179 -3.54 74.85 -29.97
N PRO A 180 -4.58 74.00 -30.13
CA PRO A 180 -5.43 73.79 -31.31
C PRO A 180 -6.53 74.85 -31.44
N ALA A 181 -7.18 74.91 -32.61
CA ALA A 181 -8.39 75.72 -32.83
C ALA A 181 -9.50 75.33 -31.84
N ARG A 182 -10.24 76.31 -31.31
CA ARG A 182 -11.26 76.09 -30.27
C ARG A 182 -12.67 76.52 -30.70
N LEU A 183 -12.77 77.53 -31.55
CA LEU A 183 -14.03 78.17 -31.94
C LEU A 183 -14.61 77.55 -33.20
N PHE A 184 -13.79 77.29 -34.22
CA PHE A 184 -14.27 76.74 -35.49
C PHE A 184 -14.37 75.20 -35.54
N VAL A 185 -14.14 74.50 -34.43
CA VAL A 185 -14.19 73.02 -34.35
C VAL A 185 -15.58 72.47 -34.71
N ALA A 186 -16.65 73.15 -34.29
CA ALA A 186 -18.03 72.74 -34.58
C ALA A 186 -18.40 72.89 -36.07
N HIS A 187 -17.66 73.72 -36.83
CA HIS A 187 -17.86 73.89 -38.27
C HIS A 187 -17.16 72.80 -39.09
N SER A 188 -16.34 71.95 -38.46
CA SER A 188 -15.55 70.90 -39.12
C SER A 188 -16.09 69.48 -38.97
N THR A 189 -17.01 69.22 -38.03
CA THR A 189 -17.59 67.88 -37.80
C THR A 189 -19.08 67.87 -38.14
N SER A 190 -19.47 67.05 -39.12
CA SER A 190 -20.89 66.83 -39.45
C SER A 190 -21.64 66.24 -38.24
N LEU A 191 -22.84 66.76 -37.94
CA LEU A 191 -23.71 66.26 -36.86
C LEU A 191 -24.14 64.79 -37.05
N ASP A 192 -23.99 64.27 -38.27
CA ASP A 192 -24.51 62.97 -38.71
C ASP A 192 -23.72 61.76 -38.16
N GLU A 193 -22.44 61.95 -37.83
CA GLU A 193 -21.58 60.88 -37.30
C GLU A 193 -21.90 60.54 -35.84
N ARG A 194 -22.31 61.53 -35.03
CA ARG A 194 -22.62 61.31 -33.60
C ARG A 194 -23.87 60.45 -33.40
N HIS A 195 -24.89 60.63 -34.24
CA HIS A 195 -26.12 59.83 -34.17
C HIS A 195 -25.87 58.35 -34.53
N LYS A 196 -25.01 58.08 -35.52
CA LYS A 196 -24.65 56.70 -35.92
C LYS A 196 -23.92 55.96 -34.78
N VAL A 197 -22.95 56.62 -34.15
CA VAL A 197 -22.20 56.04 -33.03
C VAL A 197 -23.12 55.74 -31.83
N HIS A 198 -24.12 56.59 -31.58
CA HIS A 198 -25.04 56.35 -30.46
C HIS A 198 -25.95 55.13 -30.71
N ALA A 199 -26.45 54.97 -31.93
CA ALA A 199 -27.22 53.79 -32.33
C ALA A 199 -26.38 52.50 -32.24
N ASP A 200 -25.08 52.56 -32.58
CA ASP A 200 -24.17 51.43 -32.44
C ASP A 200 -23.95 51.00 -30.98
N ILE A 201 -23.82 51.97 -30.07
CA ILE A 201 -23.66 51.70 -28.63
C ILE A 201 -24.89 50.96 -28.07
N GLU A 202 -26.10 51.38 -28.44
CA GLU A 202 -27.33 50.69 -27.99
C GLU A 202 -27.44 49.28 -28.54
N ARG A 203 -27.06 49.05 -29.81
CA ARG A 203 -27.02 47.71 -30.41
C ARG A 203 -26.08 46.77 -29.66
N VAL A 204 -24.87 47.25 -29.34
CA VAL A 204 -23.87 46.46 -28.61
C VAL A 204 -24.36 46.12 -27.19
N ARG A 205 -24.98 47.07 -26.50
CA ARG A 205 -25.55 46.84 -25.15
C ARG A 205 -26.65 45.78 -25.17
N ASN A 206 -27.54 45.82 -26.15
CA ASN A 206 -28.60 44.82 -26.30
C ASN A 206 -28.03 43.42 -26.58
N TRP A 207 -27.01 43.32 -27.44
CA TRP A 207 -26.30 42.07 -27.66
C TRP A 207 -25.57 41.56 -26.42
N GLU A 208 -24.97 42.44 -25.63
CA GLU A 208 -24.31 42.06 -24.38
C GLU A 208 -25.32 41.45 -23.38
N ALA A 209 -26.52 42.02 -23.28
CA ALA A 209 -27.60 41.49 -22.44
C ALA A 209 -28.07 40.10 -22.91
N ASP A 210 -28.28 39.90 -24.22
CA ASP A 210 -28.66 38.60 -24.80
C ASP A 210 -27.59 37.53 -24.53
N LEU A 211 -26.31 37.87 -24.75
CA LEU A 211 -25.20 36.96 -24.51
C LEU A 211 -25.07 36.58 -23.03
N ARG A 212 -25.35 37.51 -22.10
CA ARG A 212 -25.38 37.22 -20.66
C ARG A 212 -26.50 36.24 -20.32
N SER A 213 -27.71 36.42 -20.87
CA SER A 213 -28.83 35.50 -20.65
C SER A 213 -28.52 34.09 -21.16
N ARG A 214 -28.02 33.97 -22.40
CA ARG A 214 -27.61 32.69 -22.98
C ARG A 214 -26.51 31.99 -22.19
N ARG A 215 -25.54 32.74 -21.66
CA ARG A 215 -24.50 32.18 -20.78
C ARG A 215 -25.09 31.59 -19.51
N MET A 216 -26.10 32.24 -18.92
CA MET A 216 -26.76 31.75 -17.72
C MET A 216 -27.52 30.44 -17.98
N GLU A 217 -28.25 30.35 -19.08
CA GLU A 217 -28.94 29.13 -19.52
C GLU A 217 -27.96 27.97 -19.80
N LEU A 218 -26.84 28.26 -20.47
CA LEU A 218 -25.78 27.27 -20.72
C LEU A 218 -25.12 26.78 -19.43
N ASN A 219 -24.95 27.64 -18.43
CA ASN A 219 -24.41 27.21 -17.14
C ASN A 219 -25.39 26.31 -16.38
N GLN A 220 -26.68 26.63 -16.37
CA GLN A 220 -27.70 25.79 -15.74
C GLN A 220 -27.79 24.40 -16.38
N THR A 221 -27.80 24.35 -17.71
CA THR A 221 -27.79 23.07 -18.46
C THR A 221 -26.51 22.28 -18.21
N ARG A 222 -25.35 22.94 -18.13
CA ARG A 222 -24.08 22.29 -17.76
C ARG A 222 -24.11 21.68 -16.35
N GLU A 223 -24.67 22.38 -15.37
CA GLU A 223 -24.83 21.86 -14.01
C GLU A 223 -25.80 20.66 -13.95
N GLN A 224 -26.85 20.68 -14.77
CA GLN A 224 -27.78 19.54 -14.87
C GLN A 224 -27.10 18.31 -15.48
N ILE A 225 -26.37 18.48 -16.59
CA ILE A 225 -25.60 17.38 -17.23
C ILE A 225 -24.53 16.83 -16.27
N GLN A 226 -23.89 17.69 -15.49
CA GLN A 226 -22.89 17.27 -14.52
C GLN A 226 -23.49 16.38 -13.42
N ARG A 227 -24.68 16.73 -12.91
CA ARG A 227 -25.42 15.90 -11.94
C ARG A 227 -25.83 14.55 -12.52
N GLU A 228 -26.35 14.53 -13.75
CA GLU A 228 -26.71 13.29 -14.44
C GLU A 228 -25.48 12.38 -14.66
N LYS A 229 -24.34 12.97 -15.02
CA LYS A 229 -23.08 12.24 -15.19
C LYS A 229 -22.57 11.63 -13.89
N GLU A 230 -22.71 12.32 -12.77
CA GLU A 230 -22.36 11.82 -11.44
C GLU A 230 -23.26 10.63 -11.06
N LEU A 231 -24.57 10.74 -11.26
CA LEU A 231 -25.51 9.65 -11.02
C LEU A 231 -25.19 8.41 -11.87
N LEU A 232 -24.88 8.59 -13.16
CA LEU A 232 -24.51 7.48 -14.05
C LEU A 232 -23.18 6.83 -13.62
N ARG A 233 -22.22 7.60 -13.10
CA ARG A 233 -20.97 7.05 -12.56
C ARG A 233 -21.20 6.21 -11.31
N GLU A 234 -22.07 6.64 -10.42
CA GLU A 234 -22.47 5.86 -9.23
C GLU A 234 -23.12 4.54 -9.64
N GLN A 235 -24.08 4.58 -10.57
CA GLN A 235 -24.69 3.36 -11.13
C GLN A 235 -23.65 2.44 -11.77
N GLN A 236 -22.72 3.00 -12.56
CA GLN A 236 -21.67 2.21 -13.21
C GLN A 236 -20.75 1.53 -12.17
N ALA A 237 -20.42 2.21 -11.07
CA ALA A 237 -19.65 1.64 -9.99
C ALA A 237 -20.41 0.50 -9.28
N GLU A 238 -21.71 0.66 -9.04
CA GLU A 238 -22.57 -0.39 -8.47
C GLU A 238 -22.66 -1.62 -9.38
N TRP A 239 -22.84 -1.41 -10.69
CA TRP A 239 -22.85 -2.51 -11.65
C TRP A 239 -21.51 -3.24 -11.73
N LYS A 240 -20.40 -2.51 -11.59
CA LYS A 240 -19.06 -3.09 -11.57
C LYS A 240 -18.85 -3.97 -10.33
N THR A 241 -19.19 -3.48 -9.13
CA THR A 241 -19.09 -4.27 -7.90
C THR A 241 -20.01 -5.49 -7.93
N ARG A 242 -21.23 -5.34 -8.45
CA ARG A 242 -22.18 -6.46 -8.62
C ARG A 242 -21.66 -7.52 -9.60
N ARG A 243 -21.02 -7.10 -10.69
CA ARG A 243 -20.37 -8.00 -11.66
C ARG A 243 -19.17 -8.74 -11.05
N GLU A 244 -18.33 -8.03 -10.28
CA GLU A 244 -17.21 -8.63 -9.56
C GLU A 244 -17.69 -9.66 -8.52
N ALA A 245 -18.76 -9.35 -7.79
CA ALA A 245 -19.40 -10.28 -6.88
C ALA A 245 -19.92 -11.54 -7.62
N LEU A 246 -20.59 -11.37 -8.77
CA LEU A 246 -21.03 -12.50 -9.60
C LEU A 246 -19.86 -13.35 -10.10
N MET A 247 -18.77 -12.75 -10.56
CA MET A 247 -17.57 -13.49 -10.97
C MET A 247 -16.92 -14.25 -9.81
N ASN A 248 -16.95 -13.69 -8.60
CA ASN A 248 -16.46 -14.38 -7.41
C ASN A 248 -17.37 -15.55 -7.01
N PHE A 249 -18.70 -15.38 -7.13
CA PHE A 249 -19.66 -16.46 -6.93
C PHE A 249 -19.47 -17.57 -7.96
N GLU A 250 -19.33 -17.23 -9.24
CA GLU A 250 -19.10 -18.18 -10.34
C GLU A 250 -17.78 -18.95 -10.13
N ARG A 251 -16.70 -18.27 -9.74
CA ARG A 251 -15.43 -18.94 -9.36
C ARG A 251 -15.60 -19.88 -8.17
N SER A 252 -16.36 -19.47 -7.15
CA SER A 252 -16.65 -20.31 -5.98
C SER A 252 -17.51 -21.52 -6.35
N LEU A 253 -18.45 -21.36 -7.27
CA LEU A 253 -19.31 -22.42 -7.82
C LEU A 253 -18.48 -23.42 -8.62
N ASN A 254 -17.65 -22.95 -9.56
CA ASN A 254 -16.72 -23.80 -10.31
C ASN A 254 -15.74 -24.55 -9.38
N ASN A 255 -15.22 -23.90 -8.34
CA ASN A 255 -14.38 -24.57 -7.36
C ASN A 255 -15.13 -25.63 -6.56
N ARG A 256 -16.41 -25.42 -6.25
CA ARG A 256 -17.27 -26.40 -5.59
C ARG A 256 -17.63 -27.55 -6.52
N GLU A 257 -17.95 -27.27 -7.79
CA GLU A 257 -18.20 -28.28 -8.82
C GLU A 257 -16.97 -29.14 -9.03
N ARG A 258 -15.77 -28.55 -9.17
CA ARG A 258 -14.52 -29.32 -9.26
C ARG A 258 -14.25 -30.17 -8.02
N LYS A 259 -14.53 -29.64 -6.82
CA LYS A 259 -14.42 -30.45 -5.59
C LYS A 259 -15.44 -31.59 -5.56
N LEU A 260 -16.62 -31.39 -6.12
CA LEU A 260 -17.66 -32.41 -6.23
C LEU A 260 -17.27 -33.46 -7.27
N GLU A 261 -16.74 -33.04 -8.43
CA GLU A 261 -16.15 -33.91 -9.44
C GLU A 261 -15.01 -34.72 -8.84
N ASP A 262 -14.03 -34.08 -8.19
CA ASP A 262 -12.92 -34.75 -7.51
C ASP A 262 -13.41 -35.77 -6.46
N VAL A 263 -14.48 -35.47 -5.72
CA VAL A 263 -15.08 -36.41 -4.76
C VAL A 263 -15.82 -37.55 -5.46
N ILE A 264 -16.40 -37.31 -6.64
CA ILE A 264 -17.05 -38.34 -7.46
C ILE A 264 -16.01 -39.24 -8.14
N THR A 265 -14.95 -38.68 -8.72
CA THR A 265 -13.86 -39.44 -9.36
C THR A 265 -12.93 -40.11 -8.35
N ASN A 266 -12.70 -39.49 -7.18
CA ASN A 266 -12.00 -40.12 -6.06
C ASN A 266 -12.97 -40.83 -5.10
N ARG A 267 -14.19 -41.21 -5.53
CA ARG A 267 -14.90 -42.25 -4.79
C ARG A 267 -14.03 -43.50 -4.85
N PRO A 268 -13.45 -43.98 -3.73
CA PRO A 268 -12.83 -45.28 -3.74
C PRO A 268 -13.92 -46.27 -4.16
N ASP A 269 -13.64 -47.03 -5.20
CA ASP A 269 -14.51 -48.10 -5.67
C ASP A 269 -14.76 -49.03 -4.47
N PHE A 270 -15.99 -48.99 -3.93
CA PHE A 270 -16.35 -49.73 -2.73
C PHE A 270 -16.12 -51.22 -2.94
N ASP A 271 -16.28 -51.72 -4.16
CA ASP A 271 -16.05 -53.11 -4.50
C ASP A 271 -14.55 -53.45 -4.49
N GLN A 272 -13.70 -52.53 -4.93
CA GLN A 272 -12.24 -52.72 -4.93
C GLN A 272 -11.63 -52.60 -3.52
N ALA A 273 -12.14 -51.66 -2.71
CA ALA A 273 -11.76 -51.54 -1.30
C ALA A 273 -12.30 -52.71 -0.46
N MET A 274 -13.52 -53.19 -0.72
CA MET A 274 -14.08 -54.38 -0.08
C MET A 274 -13.30 -55.64 -0.46
N ALA A 275 -12.91 -55.79 -1.74
CA ALA A 275 -12.08 -56.90 -2.19
C ALA A 275 -10.70 -56.92 -1.50
N ALA A 276 -10.04 -55.76 -1.39
CA ALA A 276 -8.76 -55.65 -0.67
C ALA A 276 -8.91 -55.93 0.85
N LEU A 277 -10.02 -55.51 1.46
CA LEU A 277 -10.30 -55.78 2.88
C LEU A 277 -10.64 -57.25 3.11
N VAL A 278 -11.38 -57.89 2.20
CA VAL A 278 -11.66 -59.33 2.25
C VAL A 278 -10.38 -60.15 2.05
N GLU A 279 -9.51 -59.77 1.12
CA GLU A 279 -8.24 -60.44 0.87
C GLU A 279 -7.29 -60.33 2.07
N THR A 280 -7.16 -59.13 2.65
CA THR A 280 -6.36 -58.92 3.87
C THR A 280 -6.96 -59.66 5.07
N LYS A 281 -8.29 -59.72 5.21
CA LYS A 281 -8.98 -60.51 6.25
C LYS A 281 -8.75 -62.01 6.10
N ILE A 282 -8.79 -62.54 4.87
CA ILE A 282 -8.50 -63.95 4.57
C ILE A 282 -7.04 -64.27 4.89
N ASN A 283 -6.10 -63.41 4.50
CA ASN A 283 -4.68 -63.62 4.78
C ASN A 283 -4.35 -63.53 6.28
N ALA A 284 -4.94 -62.56 7.00
CA ALA A 284 -4.83 -62.49 8.46
C ALA A 284 -5.42 -63.74 9.13
N SER A 285 -6.56 -64.23 8.65
CA SER A 285 -7.20 -65.43 9.17
C SER A 285 -6.37 -66.70 8.90
N LYS A 286 -5.69 -66.80 7.76
CA LYS A 286 -4.74 -67.89 7.45
C LYS A 286 -3.54 -67.88 8.39
N GLU A 287 -2.95 -66.72 8.67
CA GLU A 287 -1.81 -66.63 9.59
C GLU A 287 -2.22 -66.90 11.04
N VAL A 288 -3.38 -66.40 11.49
CA VAL A 288 -3.95 -66.76 12.79
C VAL A 288 -4.16 -68.27 12.87
N TYR A 289 -4.78 -68.90 11.87
CA TYR A 289 -5.01 -70.33 11.83
C TYR A 289 -3.70 -71.15 11.90
N LYS A 290 -2.64 -70.69 11.22
CA LYS A 290 -1.31 -71.31 11.25
C LYS A 290 -0.67 -71.23 12.63
N VAL A 291 -0.81 -70.10 13.33
CA VAL A 291 -0.35 -69.94 14.72
C VAL A 291 -1.19 -70.81 15.67
N THR A 292 -2.51 -70.86 15.49
CA THR A 292 -3.41 -71.71 16.28
C THR A 292 -3.09 -73.20 16.11
N LEU A 293 -2.80 -73.66 14.90
CA LEU A 293 -2.35 -75.03 14.64
C LEU A 293 -1.04 -75.35 15.37
N LYS A 294 -0.05 -74.46 15.32
CA LYS A 294 1.21 -74.62 16.06
C LYS A 294 0.97 -74.69 17.58
N LEU A 295 0.08 -73.85 18.10
CA LEU A 295 -0.30 -73.87 19.52
C LEU A 295 -1.00 -75.18 19.90
N LEU A 296 -1.92 -75.66 19.07
CA LEU A 296 -2.61 -76.95 19.26
C LEU A 296 -1.63 -78.12 19.29
N CYS A 297 -0.66 -78.17 18.38
CA CYS A 297 0.40 -79.19 18.41
C CYS A 297 1.19 -79.14 19.73
N LYS A 298 1.54 -77.95 20.23
CA LYS A 298 2.25 -77.79 21.51
C LYS A 298 1.40 -78.18 22.71
N LEU A 299 0.10 -77.87 22.68
CA LEU A 299 -0.84 -78.28 23.72
C LEU A 299 -1.00 -79.81 23.76
N GLU A 300 -0.99 -80.47 22.60
CA GLU A 300 -1.07 -81.92 22.51
C GLU A 300 0.21 -82.60 23.05
N GLU A 301 1.39 -82.05 22.75
CA GLU A 301 2.65 -82.47 23.39
C GLU A 301 2.58 -82.31 24.92
N LEU A 302 2.08 -81.17 25.43
CA LEU A 302 1.90 -80.92 26.86
C LEU A 302 0.87 -81.87 27.49
N ARG A 303 -0.21 -82.21 26.78
CA ARG A 303 -1.23 -83.17 27.23
C ARG A 303 -0.60 -84.53 27.47
N VAL A 304 0.20 -85.03 26.51
CA VAL A 304 0.92 -86.30 26.65
C VAL A 304 1.88 -86.27 27.83
N MET A 305 2.60 -85.16 28.04
CA MET A 305 3.50 -85.00 29.18
C MET A 305 2.74 -85.00 30.52
N ARG A 306 1.60 -84.31 30.61
CA ARG A 306 0.74 -84.32 31.82
C ARG A 306 0.22 -85.72 32.14
N VAL A 307 -0.20 -86.48 31.14
CA VAL A 307 -0.66 -87.87 31.35
C VAL A 307 0.48 -88.72 31.90
N LYS A 308 1.70 -88.62 31.34
CA LYS A 308 2.88 -89.31 31.88
C LYS A 308 3.19 -88.90 33.32
N GLU A 309 3.14 -87.59 33.63
CA GLU A 309 3.34 -87.08 34.99
C GLU A 309 2.30 -87.65 35.97
N THR A 310 1.02 -87.70 35.59
CA THR A 310 -0.01 -88.30 36.44
C THR A 310 0.21 -89.79 36.68
N PHE A 311 0.68 -90.53 35.67
CA PHE A 311 1.00 -91.95 35.81
C PHE A 311 2.15 -92.17 36.79
N ILE A 312 3.20 -91.34 36.70
CA ILE A 312 4.32 -91.34 37.64
C ILE A 312 3.83 -91.02 39.07
N LYS A 313 2.97 -90.02 39.25
CA LYS A 313 2.38 -89.68 40.55
C LYS A 313 1.60 -90.84 41.16
N VAL A 314 0.80 -91.55 40.35
CA VAL A 314 0.05 -92.73 40.81
C VAL A 314 1.00 -93.84 41.26
N ILE A 315 2.04 -94.14 40.48
CA ILE A 315 3.06 -95.14 40.85
C ILE A 315 3.78 -94.73 42.14
N LEU A 316 4.19 -93.46 42.28
CA LEU A 316 4.82 -92.95 43.49
C LEU A 316 3.91 -93.10 44.71
N ASN A 317 2.61 -92.84 44.56
CA ASN A 317 1.65 -92.99 45.65
C ASN A 317 1.44 -94.47 46.03
N GLN A 318 1.44 -95.38 45.05
CA GLN A 318 1.41 -96.83 45.31
C GLN A 318 2.67 -97.29 46.06
N LEU A 319 3.85 -96.79 45.68
CA LEU A 319 5.11 -97.10 46.37
C LEU A 319 5.11 -96.53 47.79
N SER A 320 4.67 -95.29 48.01
CA SER A 320 4.58 -94.69 49.35
C SER A 320 3.57 -95.41 50.25
N ASN A 321 2.46 -95.92 49.70
CA ASN A 321 1.53 -96.74 50.48
C ASN A 321 2.17 -98.09 50.88
N LYS A 322 2.90 -98.74 49.97
CA LYS A 322 3.65 -99.96 50.31
C LYS A 322 4.75 -99.72 51.35
N GLU A 323 5.45 -98.59 51.26
CA GLU A 323 6.42 -98.17 52.28
C GLU A 323 5.75 -98.04 53.66
N LYS A 324 4.60 -97.37 53.75
CA LYS A 324 3.81 -97.29 55.00
C LYS A 324 3.30 -98.63 55.51
N GLU A 325 2.95 -99.57 54.61
CA GLU A 325 2.59 -100.94 55.00
C GLU A 325 3.80 -101.66 55.61
N PHE A 326 4.96 -101.59 54.96
CA PHE A 326 6.20 -102.16 55.50
C PHE A 326 6.63 -101.51 56.81
N GLU A 327 6.48 -100.19 56.99
CA GLU A 327 6.74 -99.51 58.28
C GLU A 327 5.85 -100.03 59.41
N LYS A 328 4.55 -100.27 59.13
CA LYS A 328 3.64 -100.85 60.13
C LYS A 328 4.00 -102.29 60.47
N GLU A 329 4.36 -103.10 59.48
CA GLU A 329 4.82 -104.47 59.69
C GLU A 329 6.10 -104.50 60.54
N LEU A 330 7.07 -103.62 60.23
CA LEU A 330 8.30 -103.45 60.99
C LEU A 330 8.01 -103.08 62.45
N PHE A 331 7.16 -102.06 62.68
CA PHE A 331 6.76 -101.64 64.04
C PHE A 331 6.12 -102.78 64.84
N SER A 332 5.26 -103.59 64.21
CA SER A 332 4.64 -104.75 64.87
C SER A 332 5.64 -105.87 65.21
N LEU A 333 6.68 -106.03 64.39
CA LEU A 333 7.76 -107.01 64.62
C LEU A 333 8.71 -106.52 65.72
N GLU A 334 9.03 -105.24 65.75
CA GLU A 334 9.82 -104.60 66.81
C GLU A 334 9.11 -104.69 68.18
N GLU A 335 7.80 -104.42 68.23
CA GLU A 335 7.00 -104.57 69.46
C GLU A 335 6.98 -106.02 69.96
N LYS A 336 6.82 -106.99 69.05
CA LYS A 336 6.89 -108.43 69.39
C LYS A 336 8.28 -108.84 69.89
N LEU A 337 9.34 -108.31 69.29
CA LEU A 337 10.70 -108.57 69.72
C LEU A 337 10.95 -107.99 71.13
N GLN A 338 10.51 -106.76 71.40
CA GLN A 338 10.63 -106.11 72.71
C GLN A 338 9.87 -106.89 73.80
N ASN A 339 8.66 -107.37 73.50
CA ASN A 339 7.87 -108.19 74.41
C ASN A 339 8.51 -109.57 74.69
N ASN A 340 9.11 -110.20 73.67
CA ASN A 340 9.80 -111.48 73.85
C ASN A 340 11.10 -111.33 74.64
N MET A 341 11.84 -110.24 74.44
CA MET A 341 13.04 -109.96 75.23
C MET A 341 12.70 -109.74 76.71
N SER A 342 11.68 -108.94 77.03
CA SER A 342 11.28 -108.70 78.42
C SER A 342 10.75 -109.96 79.11
N LEU A 343 10.03 -110.83 78.37
CA LEU A 343 9.62 -112.14 78.88
C LEU A 343 10.84 -113.04 79.17
N MET A 344 11.83 -113.04 78.30
CA MET A 344 13.06 -113.83 78.46
C MET A 344 13.88 -113.33 79.65
N GLU A 345 14.04 -112.02 79.82
CA GLU A 345 14.69 -111.42 80.99
C GLU A 345 13.98 -111.83 82.30
N SER A 346 12.65 -111.76 82.34
CA SER A 346 11.87 -112.17 83.51
C SER A 346 12.02 -113.66 83.84
N GLN A 347 12.05 -114.53 82.82
CA GLN A 347 12.27 -115.97 83.01
C GLN A 347 13.68 -116.27 83.52
N PHE A 348 14.71 -115.58 83.00
CA PHE A 348 16.09 -115.74 83.49
C PHE A 348 16.23 -115.30 84.95
N GLU A 349 15.55 -114.24 85.36
CA GLU A 349 15.57 -113.77 86.76
C GLU A 349 14.93 -114.81 87.70
N MET A 350 13.82 -115.43 87.28
CA MET A 350 13.18 -116.54 88.01
C MET A 350 14.08 -117.78 88.11
N PHE A 351 14.72 -118.19 87.02
CA PHE A 351 15.67 -119.31 87.02
C PHE A 351 16.89 -119.02 87.92
N ARG A 352 17.35 -117.77 87.99
CA ARG A 352 18.44 -117.38 88.90
C ARG A 352 18.04 -117.55 90.36
N GLY A 353 16.85 -117.09 90.73
CA GLY A 353 16.31 -117.22 92.09
C GLY A 353 16.17 -118.67 92.55
N ILE A 354 15.59 -119.55 91.72
CA ILE A 354 15.42 -120.98 92.04
C ILE A 354 16.78 -121.67 92.23
N ARG A 355 17.78 -121.32 91.41
CA ARG A 355 19.13 -121.89 91.52
C ARG A 355 19.81 -121.50 92.83
N GLU A 356 19.65 -120.26 93.27
CA GLU A 356 20.20 -119.78 94.56
C GLU A 356 19.55 -120.50 95.75
N GLU A 357 18.23 -120.75 95.70
CA GLU A 357 17.51 -121.51 96.73
C GLU A 357 17.89 -122.99 96.76
N PHE A 358 18.02 -123.64 95.60
CA PHE A 358 18.44 -125.03 95.53
C PHE A 358 19.81 -125.25 96.17
N THR A 359 20.73 -124.31 95.95
CA THR A 359 22.08 -124.35 96.55
C THR A 359 22.00 -124.22 98.08
N ARG A 360 21.16 -123.32 98.61
CA ARG A 360 20.95 -123.16 100.06
C ARG A 360 20.33 -124.40 100.72
N VAL A 361 19.36 -125.04 100.06
CA VAL A 361 18.70 -126.24 100.61
C VAL A 361 19.68 -127.42 100.66
N GLN A 362 20.51 -127.58 99.63
CA GLN A 362 21.52 -128.63 99.60
C GLN A 362 22.57 -128.48 100.72
N GLU A 363 22.97 -127.25 101.03
CA GLU A 363 23.88 -126.96 102.15
C GLU A 363 23.23 -127.24 103.52
N CYS A 364 21.97 -126.83 103.72
CA CYS A 364 21.26 -127.03 104.99
C CYS A 364 20.98 -128.52 105.30
N LEU A 365 20.72 -129.32 104.26
CA LEU A 365 20.46 -130.76 104.40
C LEU A 365 21.74 -131.54 104.77
N HIS A 366 22.90 -131.08 104.28
CA HIS A 366 24.19 -131.66 104.66
C HIS A 366 24.52 -131.40 106.14
N ASP A 367 24.28 -130.17 106.61
CA ASP A 367 24.70 -129.71 107.94
C ASP A 367 23.87 -130.32 109.08
N LYS A 368 22.56 -130.57 108.86
CA LYS A 368 21.67 -131.12 109.90
C LYS A 368 21.54 -132.64 109.92
N CYS A 369 21.68 -133.30 108.77
CA CYS A 369 21.34 -134.73 108.66
C CYS A 369 22.54 -135.64 108.39
N GLY A 370 23.75 -135.08 108.20
CA GLY A 370 24.98 -135.87 108.02
C GLY A 370 25.04 -136.69 106.72
N LEU A 371 24.00 -136.61 105.88
CA LEU A 371 23.89 -137.32 104.60
C LEU A 371 24.51 -136.46 103.48
N LYS A 372 25.33 -137.08 102.63
CA LYS A 372 26.00 -136.40 101.51
C LYS A 372 25.25 -136.48 100.18
N THR A 373 24.29 -137.38 100.05
CA THR A 373 23.55 -137.64 98.80
C THR A 373 22.21 -138.29 99.11
N LEU A 374 21.14 -137.90 98.39
CA LEU A 374 19.76 -138.41 98.54
C LEU A 374 19.44 -139.60 97.62
N ASP A 375 20.45 -140.21 97.01
CA ASP A 375 20.32 -141.26 95.99
C ASP A 375 20.49 -142.66 96.60
N ALA A 376 19.39 -143.41 96.68
CA ALA A 376 19.21 -144.59 97.55
C ALA A 376 20.10 -145.81 97.20
N GLU A 377 20.66 -145.85 95.99
CA GLU A 377 21.54 -146.94 95.55
C GLU A 377 23.00 -146.77 95.97
N LYS A 378 23.41 -145.58 96.42
CA LYS A 378 24.81 -145.25 96.79
C LYS A 378 25.03 -145.08 98.30
N MET A 379 24.01 -145.29 99.13
CA MET A 379 24.08 -145.12 100.58
C MET A 379 24.68 -146.34 101.31
N ILE A 380 25.50 -146.08 102.33
CA ILE A 380 26.14 -147.10 103.17
C ILE A 380 25.15 -147.55 104.27
N ARG A 381 25.31 -148.76 104.82
CA ARG A 381 24.33 -149.40 105.73
C ARG A 381 23.90 -148.56 106.95
N GLU A 382 24.72 -147.64 107.42
CA GLU A 382 24.42 -146.75 108.53
C GLU A 382 23.44 -145.62 108.13
N GLU A 383 23.50 -145.16 106.88
CA GLU A 383 22.64 -144.11 106.31
C GLU A 383 21.22 -144.65 106.01
N LYS A 384 21.09 -145.94 105.68
CA LYS A 384 19.78 -146.60 105.44
C LYS A 384 18.87 -146.65 106.68
N LYS A 385 19.43 -146.71 107.89
CA LYS A 385 18.63 -146.73 109.13
C LYS A 385 18.01 -145.38 109.49
N VAL A 386 18.59 -144.28 109.02
CA VAL A 386 18.06 -142.92 109.28
C VAL A 386 16.85 -142.63 108.39
N LEU A 387 16.84 -143.15 107.16
CA LEU A 387 15.73 -143.00 106.22
C LEU A 387 14.44 -143.69 106.73
N GLU A 388 14.54 -144.88 107.33
CA GLU A 388 13.38 -145.63 107.87
C GLU A 388 12.68 -144.92 109.05
N ILE A 389 13.38 -144.03 109.77
CA ILE A 389 12.79 -143.27 110.88
C ILE A 389 12.01 -142.06 110.34
N LEU A 390 12.48 -141.43 109.26
CA LEU A 390 11.85 -140.26 108.66
C LEU A 390 10.55 -140.61 107.90
N GLU A 391 10.48 -141.78 107.26
CA GLU A 391 9.24 -142.24 106.62
C GLU A 391 8.08 -142.41 107.61
N LYS A 392 8.36 -142.80 108.86
CA LYS A 392 7.31 -142.94 109.89
C LYS A 392 6.74 -141.61 110.35
N LEU A 393 7.53 -140.54 110.38
CA LEU A 393 7.08 -139.22 110.84
C LEU A 393 6.23 -138.48 109.79
N PHE A 394 6.40 -138.79 108.50
CA PHE A 394 5.68 -138.09 107.43
C PHE A 394 4.21 -138.50 107.29
N ILE A 395 3.82 -139.67 107.82
CA ILE A 395 2.44 -140.18 107.74
C ILE A 395 1.55 -139.59 108.85
N GLU A 396 2.12 -139.08 109.95
CA GLU A 396 1.34 -138.67 111.14
C GLU A 396 0.78 -137.22 111.10
N GLU A 397 1.24 -136.33 110.22
CA GLU A 397 0.92 -134.87 110.25
C GLU A 397 -0.01 -134.35 109.12
N ASN A 398 -0.52 -135.21 108.23
CA ASN A 398 -1.68 -134.97 107.34
C ASN A 398 -1.77 -133.58 106.66
N ILE A 399 -0.71 -133.18 105.95
CA ILE A 399 -0.66 -131.94 105.14
C ILE A 399 -1.34 -132.19 103.77
N PRO A 400 -2.23 -131.30 103.26
CA PRO A 400 -2.96 -131.52 102.01
C PRO A 400 -2.11 -131.45 100.72
N ASP A 401 -2.35 -132.41 99.82
CA ASP A 401 -1.46 -132.76 98.70
C ASP A 401 -1.87 -132.17 97.33
N SER A 402 -2.54 -131.00 97.25
CA SER A 402 -2.97 -130.44 95.95
C SER A 402 -2.91 -128.91 95.82
N ILE A 403 -2.21 -128.46 94.76
CA ILE A 403 -1.95 -127.06 94.36
C ILE A 403 -3.22 -126.27 93.98
N LEU A 404 -4.31 -126.96 93.61
CA LEU A 404 -5.51 -126.33 93.07
C LEU A 404 -6.24 -125.45 94.11
N ASP A 405 -6.17 -125.81 95.40
CA ASP A 405 -6.85 -125.10 96.48
C ASP A 405 -6.11 -123.81 96.91
N VAL A 406 -4.82 -123.68 96.55
CA VAL A 406 -3.98 -122.52 96.87
C VAL A 406 -4.14 -121.38 95.85
N VAL A 407 -4.40 -121.71 94.57
CA VAL A 407 -4.51 -120.73 93.48
C VAL A 407 -5.77 -119.87 93.60
N ARG A 408 -6.88 -120.44 94.10
CA ARG A 408 -8.18 -119.76 94.20
C ARG A 408 -8.17 -118.53 95.12
N LEU A 409 -7.28 -118.47 96.11
CA LEU A 409 -7.20 -117.36 97.07
C LEU A 409 -6.41 -116.14 96.54
N LEU A 410 -5.64 -116.28 95.45
CA LEU A 410 -4.77 -115.22 94.90
C LEU A 410 -5.46 -114.30 93.90
N GLU A 411 -6.54 -114.76 93.26
CA GLU A 411 -7.26 -113.98 92.22
C GLU A 411 -8.20 -112.92 92.80
N GLU A 412 -8.59 -113.01 94.07
CA GLU A 412 -9.48 -112.05 94.71
C GLU A 412 -8.82 -110.68 95.03
N GLU A 413 -7.48 -110.61 95.14
CA GLU A 413 -6.77 -109.38 95.54
C GLU A 413 -6.34 -108.49 94.37
N LYS A 414 -6.39 -108.97 93.12
CA LYS A 414 -5.78 -108.28 91.96
C LYS A 414 -6.61 -107.11 91.37
N VAL A 415 -7.85 -106.92 91.80
CA VAL A 415 -8.83 -106.02 91.15
C VAL A 415 -8.75 -104.55 91.62
N LYS A 416 -7.89 -104.18 92.57
CA LYS A 416 -8.04 -102.92 93.34
C LYS A 416 -7.13 -101.71 93.01
N LEU A 417 -6.23 -101.71 92.01
CA LEU A 417 -5.08 -100.76 92.05
C LEU A 417 -4.65 -99.99 90.76
N ASP A 418 -5.55 -99.56 89.87
CA ASP A 418 -5.16 -98.71 88.70
C ASP A 418 -5.75 -97.29 88.70
N ILE A 419 -4.94 -96.21 88.92
CA ILE A 419 -5.10 -94.82 88.38
C ILE A 419 -3.74 -94.03 88.32
N ALA A 420 -3.40 -93.55 87.10
CA ALA A 420 -2.71 -92.32 86.54
C ALA A 420 -1.63 -91.49 87.33
N THR A 421 -0.64 -90.71 86.78
CA THR A 421 -0.50 -89.70 85.67
C THR A 421 1.02 -89.41 85.29
N VAL A 422 1.49 -89.16 84.04
CA VAL A 422 1.75 -87.93 83.18
C VAL A 422 2.86 -86.90 83.59
N ASP A 423 3.85 -86.59 82.70
CA ASP A 423 4.36 -85.21 82.34
C ASP A 423 5.55 -85.15 81.31
N GLY A 424 5.67 -84.05 80.52
CA GLY A 424 6.34 -83.95 79.19
C GLY A 424 7.75 -83.29 79.00
N SER A 425 8.15 -83.02 77.73
CA SER A 425 9.52 -82.58 77.35
C SER A 425 9.71 -81.98 75.92
N LYS A 426 10.64 -81.00 75.83
CA LYS A 426 11.57 -80.52 74.77
C LYS A 426 11.18 -80.33 73.28
N GLU A 427 10.15 -80.97 72.72
CA GLU A 427 9.87 -80.91 71.27
C GLU A 427 9.09 -79.66 70.80
N ASP A 428 8.39 -78.97 71.70
CA ASP A 428 7.59 -77.78 71.36
C ASP A 428 8.41 -76.52 71.06
N VAL A 429 9.67 -76.48 71.52
CA VAL A 429 10.58 -75.34 71.29
C VAL A 429 11.08 -75.31 69.84
N ASP A 430 11.41 -76.47 69.26
CA ASP A 430 11.88 -76.61 67.87
C ASP A 430 10.81 -76.27 66.82
N ARG A 431 9.53 -76.32 67.22
CA ARG A 431 8.40 -75.96 66.36
C ARG A 431 8.26 -74.44 66.18
N CYS A 432 8.68 -73.64 67.16
CA CYS A 432 8.55 -72.18 67.13
C CYS A 432 9.60 -71.48 66.25
N GLU A 433 10.79 -72.07 66.10
CA GLU A 433 11.85 -71.52 65.24
C GLU A 433 11.55 -71.67 63.74
N ARG A 434 10.93 -72.78 63.33
CA ARG A 434 10.56 -73.03 61.92
C ARG A 434 9.54 -72.02 61.38
N LEU A 435 8.55 -71.64 62.19
CA LEU A 435 7.51 -70.69 61.79
C LEU A 435 8.03 -69.25 61.62
N LYS A 436 9.14 -68.89 62.28
CA LYS A 436 9.78 -67.57 62.09
C LYS A 436 10.56 -67.47 60.77
N GLN A 437 11.18 -68.56 60.32
CA GLN A 437 11.88 -68.61 59.03
C GLN A 437 10.90 -68.47 57.85
N GLU A 438 9.72 -69.09 57.94
CA GLU A 438 8.72 -69.05 56.88
C GLU A 438 8.15 -67.63 56.68
N LYS A 439 7.90 -66.89 57.76
CA LYS A 439 7.46 -65.48 57.70
C LYS A 439 8.49 -64.55 57.01
N ALA A 440 9.78 -64.78 57.22
CA ALA A 440 10.84 -63.98 56.59
C ALA A 440 10.89 -64.19 55.07
N THR A 441 10.67 -65.42 54.59
CA THR A 441 10.66 -65.71 53.15
C THR A 441 9.48 -65.09 52.40
N LEU A 442 8.32 -64.98 53.04
CA LEU A 442 7.14 -64.35 52.44
C LEU A 442 7.28 -62.82 52.36
N LEU A 443 7.91 -62.18 53.35
CA LEU A 443 8.20 -60.73 53.29
C LEU A 443 9.15 -60.39 52.15
N GLY A 444 10.22 -61.18 51.96
CA GLY A 444 11.17 -60.97 50.86
C GLY A 444 10.55 -61.10 49.47
N ARG A 445 9.52 -61.95 49.31
CA ARG A 445 8.75 -62.05 48.06
C ARG A 445 7.88 -60.83 47.78
N LYS A 446 7.33 -60.19 48.81
CA LYS A 446 6.54 -58.97 48.66
C LYS A 446 7.43 -57.79 48.25
N ASP A 447 8.58 -57.62 48.89
CA ASP A 447 9.51 -56.54 48.60
C ASP A 447 10.09 -56.65 47.17
N GLN A 448 10.33 -57.89 46.69
CA GLN A 448 10.69 -58.13 45.29
C GLN A 448 9.61 -57.70 44.30
N GLN A 449 8.32 -57.89 44.61
CA GLN A 449 7.23 -57.49 43.71
C GLN A 449 7.03 -55.96 43.68
N GLU A 450 7.18 -55.27 44.81
CA GLU A 450 7.12 -53.80 44.85
C GLU A 450 8.30 -53.16 44.10
N ALA A 451 9.51 -53.70 44.24
CA ALA A 451 10.68 -53.24 43.48
C ALA A 451 10.52 -53.42 41.96
N VAL A 452 9.93 -54.54 41.51
CA VAL A 452 9.67 -54.77 40.08
C VAL A 452 8.64 -53.78 39.53
N LYS A 453 7.63 -53.41 40.33
CA LYS A 453 6.61 -52.43 39.93
C LYS A 453 7.21 -51.02 39.81
N GLU A 454 8.06 -50.60 40.75
CA GLU A 454 8.76 -49.31 40.67
C GLU A 454 9.71 -49.25 39.48
N ALA A 455 10.44 -50.34 39.20
CA ALA A 455 11.29 -50.44 38.01
C ALA A 455 10.48 -50.28 36.71
N TRP A 456 9.33 -50.96 36.61
CA TRP A 456 8.44 -50.83 35.45
C TRP A 456 7.87 -49.41 35.28
N MET A 457 7.50 -48.73 36.36
CA MET A 457 6.99 -47.35 36.30
C MET A 457 8.07 -46.36 35.85
N ALA A 458 9.31 -46.52 36.33
CA ALA A 458 10.45 -45.71 35.88
C ALA A 458 10.75 -45.93 34.40
N GLU A 459 10.66 -47.17 33.92
CA GLU A 459 10.89 -47.53 32.52
C GLU A 459 9.78 -46.97 31.60
N LEU A 460 8.52 -46.98 32.06
CA LEU A 460 7.39 -46.34 31.36
C LEU A 460 7.54 -44.82 31.26
N MET A 461 8.02 -44.15 32.32
CA MET A 461 8.31 -42.72 32.28
C MET A 461 9.45 -42.38 31.32
N ASN A 462 10.50 -43.20 31.27
CA ASN A 462 11.61 -43.02 30.32
C ASN A 462 11.14 -43.17 28.87
N VAL A 463 10.26 -44.14 28.57
CA VAL A 463 9.68 -44.31 27.24
C VAL A 463 8.81 -43.11 26.84
N SER A 464 7.99 -42.59 27.76
CA SER A 464 7.17 -41.39 27.52
C SER A 464 8.02 -40.14 27.26
N PHE A 465 9.08 -39.95 28.05
CA PHE A 465 10.03 -38.84 27.88
C PHE A 465 10.77 -38.93 26.54
N TYR A 466 11.19 -40.13 26.12
CA TYR A 466 11.77 -40.37 24.81
C TYR A 466 10.80 -40.03 23.67
N PHE A 467 9.53 -40.43 23.79
CA PHE A 467 8.51 -40.13 22.79
C PHE A 467 8.28 -38.62 22.64
N MET A 468 8.29 -37.88 23.76
CA MET A 468 8.17 -36.42 23.76
C MET A 468 9.38 -35.73 23.10
N ILE A 469 10.61 -36.17 23.40
CA ILE A 469 11.83 -35.63 22.78
C ILE A 469 11.85 -35.91 21.27
N VAL A 470 11.47 -37.12 20.85
CA VAL A 470 11.38 -37.48 19.43
C VAL A 470 10.33 -36.63 18.72
N TYR A 471 9.16 -36.42 19.35
CA TYR A 471 8.12 -35.57 18.77
C TYR A 471 8.56 -34.10 18.63
N LEU A 472 9.20 -33.54 19.65
CA LEU A 472 9.70 -32.16 19.62
C LEU A 472 10.81 -32.00 18.56
N SER A 473 11.75 -32.95 18.49
CA SER A 473 12.83 -32.92 17.50
C SER A 473 12.31 -33.05 16.05
N ILE A 474 11.26 -33.86 15.82
CA ILE A 474 10.59 -33.92 14.51
C ILE A 474 9.95 -32.57 14.16
N ILE A 475 9.27 -31.91 15.10
CA ILE A 475 8.66 -30.58 14.86
C ILE A 475 9.74 -29.54 14.55
N TYR A 476 10.81 -29.48 15.34
CA TYR A 476 11.93 -28.57 15.10
C TYR A 476 12.59 -28.84 13.74
N PHE A 477 12.77 -30.11 13.37
CA PHE A 477 13.32 -30.50 12.08
C PHE A 477 12.40 -30.09 10.91
N LEU A 478 11.10 -30.31 11.03
CA LEU A 478 10.12 -29.92 10.02
C LEU A 478 10.03 -28.39 9.86
N CYS A 479 10.07 -27.67 10.98
CA CYS A 479 10.10 -26.20 11.01
C CYS A 479 11.40 -25.67 10.37
N PHE A 480 12.55 -26.26 10.69
CA PHE A 480 13.84 -25.92 10.10
C PHE A 480 13.85 -26.13 8.57
N ILE A 481 13.33 -27.25 8.09
CA ILE A 481 13.21 -27.51 6.63
C ILE A 481 12.33 -26.46 5.97
N THR A 482 11.19 -26.14 6.58
CA THR A 482 10.23 -25.16 6.03
C THR A 482 10.84 -23.76 5.99
N LEU A 483 11.49 -23.34 7.07
CA LEU A 483 12.19 -22.06 7.17
C LEU A 483 13.34 -21.97 6.15
N ALA A 484 14.14 -23.04 6.03
CA ALA A 484 15.22 -23.11 5.04
C ALA A 484 14.70 -22.99 3.60
N LYS A 485 13.55 -23.61 3.30
CA LYS A 485 12.90 -23.47 2.00
C LYS A 485 12.43 -22.04 1.73
N VAL A 486 11.76 -21.41 2.69
CA VAL A 486 11.29 -20.02 2.56
C VAL A 486 12.47 -19.07 2.38
N LEU A 487 13.53 -19.20 3.18
CA LEU A 487 14.75 -18.38 3.05
C LEU A 487 15.41 -18.56 1.68
N LYS A 488 15.41 -19.78 1.14
CA LYS A 488 15.92 -20.05 -0.21
C LYS A 488 15.09 -19.32 -1.27
N GLU A 489 13.76 -19.41 -1.21
CA GLU A 489 12.86 -18.72 -2.14
C GLU A 489 13.02 -17.19 -2.06
N ILE A 490 13.15 -16.63 -0.86
CA ILE A 490 13.44 -15.19 -0.65
C ILE A 490 14.78 -14.81 -1.27
N THR A 491 15.80 -15.64 -1.11
CA THR A 491 17.13 -15.39 -1.68
C THR A 491 17.11 -15.42 -3.22
N GLU A 492 16.42 -16.39 -3.81
CA GLU A 492 16.25 -16.50 -5.27
C GLU A 492 15.48 -15.31 -5.85
N TRP A 493 14.39 -14.91 -5.18
CA TRP A 493 13.63 -13.71 -5.52
C TRP A 493 14.51 -12.45 -5.45
N ARG A 494 15.21 -12.25 -4.32
CA ARG A 494 16.09 -11.09 -4.11
C ARG A 494 17.15 -11.00 -5.19
N ASN A 495 17.83 -12.10 -5.50
CA ASN A 495 18.87 -12.13 -6.54
C ASN A 495 18.30 -11.71 -7.90
N THR A 496 17.09 -12.14 -8.22
CA THR A 496 16.40 -11.79 -9.47
C THR A 496 16.07 -10.29 -9.51
N VAL A 497 15.53 -9.75 -8.41
CA VAL A 497 15.21 -8.32 -8.28
C VAL A 497 16.47 -7.47 -8.33
N GLU A 498 17.54 -7.88 -7.67
CA GLU A 498 18.81 -7.16 -7.65
C GLU A 498 19.47 -7.12 -9.04
N GLN A 499 19.39 -8.21 -9.81
CA GLN A 499 19.84 -8.23 -11.21
C GLN A 499 19.04 -7.25 -12.09
N LEU A 500 17.73 -7.20 -11.90
CA LEU A 500 16.86 -6.28 -12.62
C LEU A 500 17.19 -4.82 -12.26
N ILE A 501 17.36 -4.52 -10.97
CA ILE A 501 17.74 -3.18 -10.51
C ILE A 501 19.13 -2.78 -11.00
N ARG A 502 20.10 -3.70 -11.03
CA ARG A 502 21.42 -3.44 -11.64
C ARG A 502 21.32 -3.07 -13.11
N SER A 503 20.43 -3.73 -13.84
CA SER A 503 20.17 -3.43 -15.25
C SER A 503 19.54 -2.04 -15.42
N ILE A 504 18.55 -1.69 -14.60
CA ILE A 504 17.96 -0.34 -14.54
C ILE A 504 19.03 0.69 -14.21
N SER A 505 19.82 0.44 -13.16
CA SER A 505 20.87 1.34 -12.66
C SER A 505 21.90 1.62 -13.74
N SER A 506 22.36 0.59 -14.48
CA SER A 506 23.28 0.76 -15.60
C SER A 506 22.73 1.70 -16.69
N ASN A 507 21.47 1.52 -17.08
CA ASN A 507 20.85 2.39 -18.10
C ASN A 507 20.60 3.80 -17.54
N TYR A 508 20.16 3.91 -16.29
CA TYR A 508 19.94 5.16 -15.59
C TYR A 508 21.23 5.99 -15.50
N SER A 509 22.35 5.38 -15.09
CA SER A 509 23.65 6.03 -15.04
C SER A 509 24.15 6.46 -16.42
N LYS A 510 23.92 5.64 -17.46
CA LYS A 510 24.24 6.03 -18.86
C LYS A 510 23.46 7.27 -19.29
N PHE A 511 22.16 7.33 -19.00
CA PHE A 511 21.34 8.49 -19.35
C PHE A 511 21.71 9.74 -18.54
N PHE A 512 22.02 9.59 -17.25
CA PHE A 512 22.51 10.70 -16.43
C PHE A 512 23.86 11.24 -16.89
N ALA A 513 24.78 10.35 -17.32
CA ALA A 513 26.07 10.76 -17.84
C ALA A 513 25.93 11.64 -19.11
N GLN A 514 24.94 11.38 -19.96
CA GLN A 514 24.69 12.18 -21.17
C GLN A 514 24.29 13.64 -20.87
N ILE A 515 23.69 13.91 -19.70
CA ILE A 515 23.34 15.28 -19.27
C ILE A 515 24.45 15.97 -18.49
N GLY A 516 25.55 15.27 -18.21
CA GLY A 516 26.67 15.76 -17.39
C GLY A 516 26.43 15.60 -15.88
N CYS A 517 25.53 14.69 -15.48
CA CYS A 517 25.16 14.43 -14.09
C CYS A 517 25.42 12.95 -13.74
N ALA A 518 25.26 12.59 -12.47
CA ALA A 518 25.38 11.21 -12.02
C ALA A 518 24.08 10.74 -11.37
N GLY A 519 23.68 9.50 -11.64
CA GLY A 519 22.47 8.90 -11.08
C GLY A 519 22.64 7.39 -10.98
N GLU A 520 22.17 6.82 -9.87
CA GLU A 520 22.27 5.40 -9.57
C GLU A 520 20.99 4.93 -8.85
N VAL A 521 20.61 3.68 -9.10
CA VAL A 521 19.45 3.04 -8.48
C VAL A 521 19.90 1.80 -7.72
N TYR A 522 19.39 1.63 -6.51
CA TYR A 522 19.73 0.54 -5.61
C TYR A 522 18.49 -0.11 -5.02
N LEU A 523 18.60 -1.39 -4.68
CA LEU A 523 17.62 -2.06 -3.82
C LEU A 523 17.92 -1.63 -2.38
N ASP A 524 16.93 -1.03 -1.73
CA ASP A 524 16.96 -0.77 -0.30
C ASP A 524 16.62 -2.07 0.42
N VAL A 525 17.58 -2.61 1.16
CA VAL A 525 17.48 -3.92 1.80
C VAL A 525 17.27 -3.70 3.31
N PRO A 526 16.17 -4.19 3.89
CA PRO A 526 15.90 -4.05 5.32
C PRO A 526 16.85 -4.90 6.17
N GLU A 527 16.92 -4.58 7.47
CA GLU A 527 17.69 -5.38 8.43
C GLU A 527 17.15 -6.81 8.55
N ASP A 528 15.82 -6.97 8.60
CA ASP A 528 15.18 -8.29 8.51
C ASP A 528 14.95 -8.67 7.05
N LEU A 529 15.80 -9.57 6.54
CA LEU A 529 15.74 -10.05 5.17
C LEU A 529 14.44 -10.80 4.83
N SER A 530 13.70 -11.27 5.84
CA SER A 530 12.44 -11.99 5.66
C SER A 530 11.23 -11.07 5.50
N ASP A 531 11.35 -9.80 5.89
CA ASP A 531 10.30 -8.80 5.73
C ASP A 531 10.31 -8.21 4.31
N ILE A 532 9.64 -8.91 3.40
CA ILE A 532 9.54 -8.52 1.98
C ILE A 532 8.88 -7.15 1.81
N SER A 533 8.01 -6.73 2.74
CA SER A 533 7.30 -5.43 2.68
C SER A 533 8.22 -4.23 2.86
N GLU A 534 9.31 -4.38 3.60
CA GLU A 534 10.25 -3.30 3.91
C GLU A 534 11.32 -3.10 2.82
N TYR A 535 11.36 -3.95 1.78
CA TYR A 535 12.23 -3.73 0.63
C TYR A 535 11.76 -2.53 -0.19
N GLY A 536 12.70 -1.65 -0.53
CA GLY A 536 12.44 -0.42 -1.26
C GLY A 536 13.32 -0.25 -2.49
N ILE A 537 12.99 0.72 -3.34
CA ILE A 537 13.86 1.17 -4.42
C ILE A 537 14.41 2.55 -4.04
N MET A 538 15.74 2.65 -4.00
CA MET A 538 16.42 3.89 -3.67
C MET A 538 17.04 4.52 -4.92
N VAL A 539 16.54 5.70 -5.28
CA VAL A 539 17.06 6.49 -6.41
C VAL A 539 17.98 7.57 -5.86
N MET A 540 19.23 7.55 -6.32
CA MET A 540 20.30 8.44 -5.89
C MET A 540 20.75 9.30 -7.07
N VAL A 541 20.87 10.62 -6.87
CA VAL A 541 21.19 11.58 -7.94
C VAL A 541 22.20 12.62 -7.48
N SER A 542 22.99 13.14 -8.42
CA SER A 542 23.91 14.27 -8.25
C SER A 542 23.91 15.10 -9.53
N PHE A 543 23.48 16.36 -9.40
CA PHE A 543 23.38 17.31 -10.52
C PHE A 543 24.63 18.16 -10.71
N ARG A 544 25.59 18.09 -9.79
CA ARG A 544 26.82 18.87 -9.80
C ARG A 544 28.04 17.97 -9.85
N SER A 545 28.98 18.31 -10.72
CA SER A 545 30.25 17.60 -10.84
C SER A 545 31.00 17.62 -9.51
N GLY A 546 31.32 16.44 -8.97
CA GLY A 546 32.07 16.27 -7.73
C GLY A 546 31.24 16.25 -6.44
N GLU A 547 29.92 16.46 -6.50
CA GLU A 547 29.04 16.26 -5.34
C GLU A 547 28.69 14.77 -5.16
N ARG A 548 28.63 14.33 -3.90
CA ARG A 548 28.18 12.97 -3.56
C ARG A 548 26.72 12.77 -3.98
N LEU A 549 26.41 11.57 -4.43
CA LEU A 549 25.05 11.15 -4.72
C LEU A 549 24.16 11.29 -3.48
N ARG A 550 22.97 11.87 -3.65
CA ARG A 550 21.97 12.04 -2.60
C ARG A 550 20.68 11.37 -3.00
N ARG A 551 19.92 10.92 -2.01
CA ARG A 551 18.57 10.38 -2.23
C ARG A 551 17.70 11.43 -2.91
N LEU A 552 16.94 10.99 -3.91
CA LEU A 552 15.92 11.82 -4.56
C LEU A 552 14.79 12.09 -3.56
N ASP A 553 14.68 13.35 -3.12
CA ASP A 553 13.67 13.80 -2.16
C ASP A 553 13.21 15.24 -2.47
N HIS A 554 12.02 15.60 -2.01
CA HIS A 554 11.45 16.93 -2.20
C HIS A 554 12.21 18.06 -1.50
N GLN A 555 13.00 17.74 -0.46
CA GLN A 555 13.69 18.74 0.36
C GLN A 555 15.02 19.21 -0.24
N VAL A 556 15.67 18.36 -1.05
CA VAL A 556 17.05 18.58 -1.50
C VAL A 556 17.12 19.00 -2.96
N GLN A 557 16.27 18.43 -3.83
CA GLN A 557 16.29 18.70 -5.26
C GLN A 557 15.15 19.64 -5.67
N SER A 558 15.41 20.48 -6.68
CA SER A 558 14.40 21.36 -7.28
C SER A 558 13.30 20.56 -8.02
N GLY A 559 12.16 21.19 -8.27
CA GLY A 559 11.06 20.55 -9.03
C GLY A 559 11.49 20.10 -10.44
N GLY A 560 12.36 20.87 -11.11
CA GLY A 560 12.89 20.53 -12.42
C GLY A 560 13.83 19.32 -12.37
N GLU A 561 14.77 19.29 -11.42
CA GLU A 561 15.68 18.16 -11.20
C GLU A 561 14.94 16.87 -10.86
N ARG A 562 13.88 16.96 -10.06
CA ARG A 562 13.01 15.81 -9.75
C ARG A 562 12.31 15.27 -10.99
N SER A 563 11.82 16.16 -11.86
CA SER A 563 11.15 15.80 -13.11
C SER A 563 12.12 15.10 -14.07
N VAL A 564 13.34 15.64 -14.23
CA VAL A 564 14.41 15.02 -15.03
C VAL A 564 14.80 13.64 -14.50
N SER A 565 15.01 13.54 -13.18
CA SER A 565 15.39 12.27 -12.52
C SER A 565 14.33 11.19 -12.72
N THR A 566 13.05 11.56 -12.59
CA THR A 566 11.92 10.66 -12.76
C THR A 566 11.80 10.23 -14.22
N MET A 567 11.95 11.15 -15.17
CA MET A 567 11.86 10.85 -16.58
C MET A 567 12.96 9.90 -17.06
N LEU A 568 14.21 10.15 -16.66
CA LEU A 568 15.32 9.25 -17.01
C LEU A 568 15.18 7.87 -16.36
N TYR A 569 14.58 7.79 -15.17
CA TYR A 569 14.29 6.52 -14.50
C TYR A 569 13.22 5.73 -15.27
N LEU A 570 12.15 6.40 -15.69
CA LEU A 570 11.11 5.80 -16.54
C LEU A 570 11.69 5.32 -17.88
N LEU A 571 12.59 6.09 -18.49
CA LEU A 571 13.25 5.69 -19.74
C LEU A 571 14.13 4.43 -19.54
N ALA A 572 14.90 4.37 -18.44
CA ALA A 572 15.70 3.20 -18.07
C ALA A 572 14.85 1.95 -17.84
N LEU A 573 13.69 2.10 -17.20
CA LEU A 573 12.70 1.02 -17.05
C LEU A 573 12.13 0.56 -18.39
N GLN A 574 11.79 1.51 -19.26
CA GLN A 574 11.18 1.20 -20.56
C GLN A 574 12.13 0.45 -21.49
N GLU A 575 13.44 0.61 -21.35
CA GLU A 575 14.44 -0.14 -22.11
C GLU A 575 14.43 -1.65 -21.81
N LEU A 576 13.95 -2.04 -20.62
CA LEU A 576 13.79 -3.43 -20.20
C LEU A 576 12.42 -4.02 -20.60
N CYS A 577 11.45 -3.17 -20.94
CA CYS A 577 10.09 -3.57 -21.25
C CYS A 577 9.79 -3.32 -22.74
N LEU A 578 9.86 -4.35 -23.57
CA LEU A 578 9.48 -4.27 -24.98
C LEU A 578 7.95 -4.25 -25.14
N VAL A 579 7.42 -3.17 -25.71
CA VAL A 579 6.01 -3.05 -26.11
C VAL A 579 5.95 -2.45 -27.51
N PRO A 580 4.89 -2.68 -28.30
CA PRO A 580 4.80 -2.17 -29.67
C PRO A 580 4.68 -0.64 -29.75
N PHE A 581 3.96 -0.01 -28.81
CA PHE A 581 3.82 1.44 -28.77
C PHE A 581 3.74 1.98 -27.34
N ARG A 582 4.17 3.24 -27.17
CA ARG A 582 4.08 4.01 -25.93
C ARG A 582 3.48 5.37 -26.20
N CYS A 583 2.61 5.82 -25.31
CA CYS A 583 2.05 7.16 -25.35
C CYS A 583 2.45 7.88 -24.06
N VAL A 584 2.98 9.08 -24.20
CA VAL A 584 3.43 9.92 -23.10
C VAL A 584 2.84 11.30 -23.29
N ASP A 585 2.14 11.77 -22.27
CA ASP A 585 1.42 13.04 -22.29
C ASP A 585 2.02 14.01 -21.27
N GLU A 586 2.23 15.24 -21.70
CA GLU A 586 2.68 16.40 -20.91
C GLU A 586 3.92 16.20 -20.04
N ILE A 587 4.77 15.21 -20.37
CA ILE A 587 5.93 14.84 -19.53
C ILE A 587 7.01 15.92 -19.43
N ASN A 588 6.95 16.93 -20.29
CA ASN A 588 7.87 18.06 -20.31
C ASN A 588 7.46 19.23 -19.40
N GLN A 589 6.29 19.17 -18.75
CA GLN A 589 5.86 20.21 -17.83
C GLN A 589 6.62 20.17 -16.50
N GLY A 590 7.05 21.33 -16.01
CA GLY A 590 7.78 21.45 -14.74
C GLY A 590 9.31 21.36 -14.84
N MET A 591 9.85 21.21 -16.05
CA MET A 591 11.29 21.31 -16.34
C MET A 591 11.65 22.68 -16.91
N ASP A 592 12.90 23.12 -16.68
CA ASP A 592 13.45 24.30 -17.34
C ASP A 592 13.86 23.96 -18.79
N PRO A 593 13.91 24.97 -19.70
CA PRO A 593 14.17 24.73 -21.12
C PRO A 593 15.50 24.01 -21.42
N THR A 594 16.51 24.16 -20.55
CA THR A 594 17.82 23.52 -20.72
C THR A 594 17.72 22.02 -20.52
N ASN A 595 17.11 21.59 -19.41
CA ASN A 595 16.97 20.16 -19.12
C ASN A 595 15.94 19.49 -20.03
N GLU A 596 14.84 20.18 -20.36
CA GLU A 596 13.85 19.68 -21.30
C GLU A 596 14.48 19.36 -22.68
N ARG A 597 15.36 20.23 -23.20
CA ARG A 597 16.11 19.95 -24.44
C ARG A 597 17.02 18.74 -24.32
N LYS A 598 17.76 18.62 -23.22
CA LYS A 598 18.66 17.48 -22.99
C LYS A 598 17.89 16.16 -22.90
N VAL A 599 16.78 16.13 -22.14
CA VAL A 599 15.92 14.96 -22.00
C VAL A 599 15.30 14.57 -23.35
N PHE A 600 14.85 15.56 -24.13
CA PHE A 600 14.34 15.32 -25.48
C PHE A 600 15.40 14.69 -26.39
N ASP A 601 16.63 15.22 -26.40
CA ASP A 601 17.74 14.67 -27.18
C ASP A 601 18.04 13.21 -26.78
N ILE A 602 18.02 12.89 -25.48
CA ILE A 602 18.21 11.51 -24.99
C ILE A 602 17.09 10.59 -25.49
N ILE A 603 15.84 11.02 -25.43
CA ILE A 603 14.69 10.24 -25.90
C ILE A 603 14.83 9.96 -27.40
N VAL A 604 15.10 10.99 -28.21
CA VAL A 604 15.26 10.84 -29.66
C VAL A 604 16.43 9.90 -29.99
N ASN A 605 17.56 10.05 -29.30
CA ASN A 605 18.72 9.18 -29.51
C ASN A 605 18.45 7.73 -29.09
N ALA A 606 17.79 7.51 -27.95
CA ALA A 606 17.45 6.18 -27.46
C ALA A 606 16.45 5.45 -28.39
N LEU A 607 15.48 6.19 -28.95
CA LEU A 607 14.49 5.66 -29.90
C LEU A 607 15.03 5.49 -31.32
N SER A 608 16.19 6.07 -31.63
CA SER A 608 16.76 6.04 -32.99
C SER A 608 18.07 5.26 -33.10
N GLY A 609 18.58 4.73 -31.98
CA GLY A 609 19.74 3.85 -31.95
C GLY A 609 19.38 2.39 -32.22
N ASP A 610 20.25 1.47 -31.81
CA ASP A 610 20.08 0.02 -32.00
C ASP A 610 19.48 -0.70 -30.77
N GLY A 611 19.09 0.07 -29.75
CA GLY A 611 18.58 -0.47 -28.48
C GLY A 611 17.15 -1.03 -28.57
N ASN A 612 16.68 -1.64 -27.48
CA ASN A 612 15.32 -2.18 -27.39
C ASN A 612 14.24 -1.11 -27.60
N LEU A 613 14.50 0.11 -27.14
CA LEU A 613 13.60 1.25 -27.32
C LEU A 613 13.37 1.61 -28.80
N ALA A 614 14.35 1.40 -29.67
CA ALA A 614 14.22 1.69 -31.10
C ALA A 614 13.22 0.77 -31.82
N LYS A 615 12.85 -0.35 -31.19
CA LYS A 615 11.80 -1.26 -31.69
C LYS A 615 10.39 -0.84 -31.28
N THR A 616 10.26 0.23 -30.50
CA THR A 616 8.99 0.71 -29.92
C THR A 616 8.56 2.02 -30.59
N GLN A 617 7.30 2.13 -31.01
CA GLN A 617 6.76 3.41 -31.47
C GLN A 617 6.44 4.33 -30.29
N TYR A 618 6.96 5.56 -30.28
CA TYR A 618 6.77 6.50 -29.18
C TYR A 618 5.93 7.71 -29.61
N PHE A 619 4.77 7.87 -29.00
CA PHE A 619 3.90 9.04 -29.14
C PHE A 619 4.16 10.00 -27.97
N LEU A 620 4.74 11.16 -28.28
CA LEU A 620 4.91 12.25 -27.33
C LEU A 620 3.86 13.32 -27.61
N LEU A 621 2.93 13.48 -26.68
CA LEU A 621 1.92 14.52 -26.68
C LEU A 621 2.41 15.64 -25.78
N THR A 622 2.55 16.84 -26.36
CA THR A 622 2.92 18.01 -25.57
C THR A 622 2.26 19.27 -26.11
N PRO A 623 1.71 20.14 -25.23
CA PRO A 623 1.13 21.41 -25.63
C PRO A 623 2.22 22.45 -25.98
N LYS A 624 3.48 22.19 -25.60
CA LYS A 624 4.59 23.12 -25.75
C LYS A 624 5.81 22.39 -26.28
N LEU A 625 6.23 22.73 -27.50
CA LEU A 625 7.48 22.25 -28.07
C LEU A 625 8.54 23.35 -27.95
N LEU A 626 9.72 23.03 -27.42
CA LEU A 626 10.84 23.97 -27.44
C LEU A 626 11.32 24.25 -28.88
N HIS A 627 11.80 25.47 -29.11
CA HIS A 627 12.46 25.83 -30.37
C HIS A 627 13.87 25.24 -30.44
N GLY A 628 14.33 24.93 -31.67
CA GLY A 628 15.68 24.44 -31.92
C GLY A 628 15.98 23.06 -31.33
N LEU A 629 14.96 22.19 -31.22
CA LEU A 629 15.16 20.78 -30.89
C LEU A 629 15.79 20.04 -32.09
N LYS A 630 16.58 19.01 -31.80
CA LYS A 630 17.20 18.18 -32.83
C LYS A 630 16.25 17.04 -33.19
N PHE A 631 15.89 16.97 -34.47
CA PHE A 631 15.08 15.89 -35.01
C PHE A 631 15.92 15.07 -35.99
N ASN A 632 15.63 13.78 -36.10
CA ASN A 632 16.18 12.92 -37.14
C ASN A 632 15.04 12.38 -38.03
N ARG A 633 15.37 11.58 -39.04
CA ARG A 633 14.40 11.05 -40.01
C ARG A 633 13.34 10.12 -39.40
N ASN A 634 13.58 9.59 -38.21
CA ASN A 634 12.66 8.68 -37.52
C ASN A 634 11.61 9.42 -36.70
N VAL A 635 11.74 10.74 -36.53
CA VAL A 635 10.79 11.56 -35.78
C VAL A 635 9.81 12.23 -36.73
N THR A 636 8.51 12.06 -36.46
CA THR A 636 7.43 12.78 -37.14
C THR A 636 6.77 13.74 -36.16
N VAL A 637 6.69 15.03 -36.52
CA VAL A 637 6.00 16.05 -35.71
C VAL A 637 4.62 16.31 -36.31
N GLN A 638 3.58 16.08 -35.52
CA GLN A 638 2.20 16.40 -35.89
C GLN A 638 1.74 17.61 -35.10
N ILE A 639 1.38 18.69 -35.79
CA ILE A 639 0.85 19.92 -35.18
C ILE A 639 -0.64 19.97 -35.45
N VAL A 640 -1.45 19.86 -34.39
CA VAL A 640 -2.91 19.93 -34.50
C VAL A 640 -3.34 21.39 -34.44
N HIS A 641 -3.80 21.93 -35.57
CA HIS A 641 -4.30 23.30 -35.65
C HIS A 641 -5.84 23.34 -35.63
N ASN A 642 -6.43 23.69 -34.49
CA ASN A 642 -7.88 23.86 -34.37
C ASN A 642 -8.27 25.34 -34.47
N GLY A 643 -8.68 25.79 -35.66
CA GLY A 643 -9.11 27.17 -35.89
C GLY A 643 -10.42 27.23 -36.69
N ALA A 644 -11.36 28.09 -36.29
CA ALA A 644 -12.68 28.23 -36.90
C ALA A 644 -12.65 28.62 -38.40
N THR A 645 -11.52 29.14 -38.89
CA THR A 645 -11.30 29.55 -40.29
C THR A 645 -10.61 28.49 -41.16
N LEU A 646 -10.08 27.39 -40.60
CA LEU A 646 -9.40 26.35 -41.39
C LEU A 646 -10.35 25.54 -42.28
N SER A 647 -11.60 25.33 -41.85
CA SER A 647 -12.55 24.46 -42.55
C SER A 647 -12.97 24.97 -43.94
N LYS A 648 -12.78 26.26 -44.24
CA LYS A 648 -13.14 26.84 -45.55
C LYS A 648 -12.02 26.81 -46.59
N ASN A 649 -10.75 26.68 -46.17
CA ASN A 649 -9.58 26.79 -47.04
C ASN A 649 -8.54 25.68 -46.85
N CYS A 650 -8.88 24.56 -46.21
CA CYS A 650 -7.93 23.48 -45.90
C CYS A 650 -7.23 22.89 -47.15
N HIS A 651 -7.89 22.90 -48.31
CA HIS A 651 -7.31 22.42 -49.57
C HIS A 651 -6.38 23.43 -50.27
N ASN A 652 -6.41 24.71 -49.88
CA ASN A 652 -5.56 25.78 -50.44
C ASN A 652 -4.43 26.19 -49.48
N TRP A 653 -4.11 25.36 -48.49
CA TRP A 653 -3.02 25.62 -47.56
C TRP A 653 -1.66 25.37 -48.24
N ASP A 654 -0.95 26.46 -48.55
CA ASP A 654 0.40 26.41 -49.11
C ASP A 654 1.44 26.37 -48.00
N VAL A 655 1.97 25.16 -47.75
CA VAL A 655 2.99 24.90 -46.73
C VAL A 655 4.29 25.65 -47.06
N ASP A 656 4.67 25.74 -48.33
CA ASP A 656 5.94 26.34 -48.75
C ASP A 656 5.92 27.86 -48.52
N ASN A 657 4.81 28.52 -48.84
CA ASN A 657 4.63 29.94 -48.56
C ASN A 657 4.59 30.22 -47.05
N PHE A 658 3.91 29.39 -46.26
CA PHE A 658 3.92 29.51 -44.79
C PHE A 658 5.35 29.38 -44.23
N LEU A 659 6.11 28.39 -44.69
CA LEU A 659 7.51 28.19 -44.30
C LEU A 659 8.39 29.38 -44.72
N ALA A 660 8.17 29.97 -45.91
CA ALA A 660 8.90 31.14 -46.38
C ALA A 660 8.63 32.38 -45.49
N ILE A 661 7.36 32.62 -45.13
CA ILE A 661 6.96 33.70 -44.21
C ILE A 661 7.61 33.50 -42.83
N MET A 662 7.55 32.29 -42.29
CA MET A 662 8.12 31.98 -40.97
C MET A 662 9.64 32.10 -40.96
N LYS A 663 10.34 31.66 -42.01
CA LYS A 663 11.78 31.87 -42.17
C LYS A 663 12.15 33.35 -42.21
N SER A 664 11.35 34.18 -42.90
CA SER A 664 11.59 35.64 -42.93
C SER A 664 11.39 36.31 -41.56
N ARG A 665 10.49 35.79 -40.72
CA ARG A 665 10.16 36.36 -39.40
C ARG A 665 11.12 35.95 -38.29
N TYR A 666 11.65 34.73 -38.34
CA TYR A 666 12.40 34.14 -37.21
C TYR A 666 13.88 33.87 -37.49
N GLY A 667 14.39 34.18 -38.70
CA GLY A 667 15.83 34.38 -38.94
C GLY A 667 16.75 33.22 -38.52
N HIS A 668 16.42 31.98 -38.90
CA HIS A 668 17.30 30.82 -38.78
C HIS A 668 17.33 30.00 -40.07
#